data_AF-A0A517SZQ6-F1
#
_entry.id   AF-A0A517SZQ6-F1
#
_cell.length_a   1.000
_cell.length_b   1.000
_cell.length_c   1.000
_cell.angle_alpha   90.00
_cell.angle_beta   90.00
_cell.angle_gamma   90.00
#
_symmetry.space_group_name_H-M   'P 1'
#
loop_
_entity.id
_entity.type
_entity.pdbx_description
1 polymer ?
#
loop_
_entity_poly.entity_id
_entity_poly.type
_entity_poly.pdbx_seq_one_letter_code
_entity_poly.pdbx_strand_id
1 'polypeptide(L)'
;MKQFFALILAVFLCSTPAIAAPPSAWQLSYDAGYHDALGRFAGGSEIMHLVAHRGKLFATNGYWMDSHWVIPPHQEKQSAQVLRLDQPNAQWQVDLELGQTNGYDLRYMKGNILKSVTFTSDGLGNKLSEPVELLVMAAGATMERGGAVSAWVRNDQDGTWHHQIVRHGANTGGIRWVPRDMEIYRDKITGIERLILLLGNPGVVSGVYDPSLPGKIRWENVLEYPFPDLGAVKTRPLGVVQANGSLLFSVDDAILRRNDGPRPTYTEIVRLADDVDTDVGGIRGLTTIKNPNGPGDSILFLWAPGGRSTSLVKRLDPDGRGGYTIHDEANMMDLMSQELDVKVTYTLGAHNMMYPVTDPETGETVHVIGFQGNLNGKEELRWPGSRLYAGAMYAIRAADGSYSVCEVNNRYQKGKNILVSPRAFCLSPFGDDMVYVGGHDASNRISDNMAWICRAPLKTVLGQQRSDDMPQTRRSETVNARLQAGPIYELRIYQANERRMQDLVTRFRQHTDGLFKHHGLQPMVYWTASGGTPRQNRRFIYVLKHPSRYAAFSNWTHFTNDRQWQRVLETPQFQGLLSGRPVSYFALPPDDARLEEVLSRKQGGIHELRIYQAANADAQKLKQFYRETMQPALEQHQISTLTTWTPFDRPESEHLLITILHHQDAETVTANWRAVNNDPTWQSASKDNELLESVLHPRQSTMLDTTDFSHIPSLNPNRP
;
A
#
# COMPACT_ATOMS: atom_id res chain seq x y z
N MET A 1 78.01 34.38 4.79
CA MET A 1 77.19 33.20 5.14
C MET A 1 76.15 33.67 6.15
N LYS A 2 74.88 33.83 5.73
CA LYS A 2 73.72 32.95 6.02
C LYS A 2 73.38 32.93 7.53
N GLN A 3 72.18 33.23 8.03
CA GLN A 3 70.83 33.34 7.46
C GLN A 3 69.95 34.12 8.47
N PHE A 4 69.11 35.03 7.98
CA PHE A 4 67.96 35.58 8.71
C PHE A 4 66.78 34.61 8.56
N PHE A 5 66.13 34.22 9.66
CA PHE A 5 64.85 33.52 9.63
C PHE A 5 63.72 34.53 9.84
N ALA A 6 62.91 34.74 8.81
CA ALA A 6 61.66 35.49 8.88
C ALA A 6 60.52 34.53 9.25
N LEU A 7 59.80 34.86 10.32
CA LEU A 7 58.61 34.16 10.77
C LEU A 7 57.41 34.65 9.93
N ILE A 8 56.89 33.82 9.03
CA ILE A 8 55.68 34.12 8.25
C ILE A 8 54.47 33.69 9.08
N LEU A 9 53.66 34.67 9.50
CA LEU A 9 52.37 34.48 10.12
C LEU A 9 51.34 34.15 9.03
N ALA A 10 50.96 32.87 8.89
CA ALA A 10 49.90 32.45 7.98
C ALA A 10 48.53 32.74 8.63
N VAL A 11 47.88 33.82 8.19
CA VAL A 11 46.48 34.09 8.50
C VAL A 11 45.63 33.11 7.67
N PHE A 12 45.05 32.11 8.32
CA PHE A 12 43.98 31.30 7.74
C PHE A 12 42.73 32.18 7.61
N LEU A 13 42.52 32.75 6.42
CA LEU A 13 41.23 33.27 6.02
C LEU A 13 40.28 32.07 5.91
N CYS A 14 39.39 31.91 6.90
CA CYS A 14 38.21 31.07 6.76
C CYS A 14 37.37 31.62 5.60
N SER A 15 37.52 31.05 4.41
CA SER A 15 36.58 31.26 3.32
C SER A 15 35.25 30.64 3.74
N THR A 16 34.29 31.49 4.08
CA THR A 16 32.87 31.11 4.11
C THR A 16 32.56 30.42 2.78
N PRO A 17 31.97 29.21 2.77
CA PRO A 17 31.57 28.60 1.51
C PRO A 17 30.63 29.58 0.81
N ALA A 18 30.98 29.96 -0.42
CA ALA A 18 30.10 30.75 -1.25
C ALA A 18 28.79 29.98 -1.39
N ILE A 19 27.68 30.60 -0.97
CA ILE A 19 26.34 30.07 -1.21
C ILE A 19 26.22 29.95 -2.73
N ALA A 20 26.19 28.71 -3.22
CA ALA A 20 25.98 28.45 -4.64
C ALA A 20 24.67 29.12 -5.06
N ALA A 21 24.66 29.80 -6.22
CA ALA A 21 23.44 30.41 -6.73
C ALA A 21 22.32 29.36 -6.78
N PRO A 22 21.08 29.73 -6.40
CA PRO A 22 19.96 28.79 -6.42
C PRO A 22 19.80 28.20 -7.82
N PRO A 23 19.46 26.91 -7.93
CA PRO A 23 19.34 26.26 -9.23
C PRO A 23 18.28 26.98 -10.06
N SER A 24 18.59 27.20 -11.35
CA SER A 24 17.66 27.82 -12.29
C SER A 24 16.52 26.90 -12.72
N ALA A 25 16.59 25.61 -12.36
CA ALA A 25 15.66 24.56 -12.76
C ALA A 25 15.17 23.74 -11.55
N TRP A 26 13.99 23.14 -11.69
CA TRP A 26 13.54 22.05 -10.81
C TRP A 26 14.54 20.90 -10.87
N GLN A 27 14.63 20.11 -9.81
CA GLN A 27 15.54 18.97 -9.76
C GLN A 27 14.88 17.72 -9.22
N LEU A 28 15.13 16.59 -9.87
CA LEU A 28 14.78 15.27 -9.36
C LEU A 28 15.81 14.83 -8.30
N SER A 29 15.38 14.72 -7.05
CA SER A 29 16.22 14.32 -5.91
C SER A 29 16.12 12.82 -5.61
N TYR A 30 14.92 12.24 -5.70
CA TYR A 30 14.69 10.80 -5.56
C TYR A 30 13.82 10.29 -6.69
N ASP A 31 14.19 9.13 -7.20
CA ASP A 31 13.45 8.39 -8.22
C ASP A 31 13.63 6.92 -7.88
N ALA A 32 12.56 6.25 -7.45
CA ALA A 32 12.65 4.89 -6.94
C ALA A 32 13.21 3.88 -7.97
N GLY A 33 13.67 2.72 -7.47
CA GLY A 33 14.10 1.60 -8.31
C GLY A 33 15.62 1.54 -8.53
N TYR A 34 16.41 1.71 -7.48
CA TYR A 34 17.87 1.55 -7.54
C TYR A 34 18.43 0.93 -6.25
N HIS A 35 19.68 0.48 -6.27
CA HIS A 35 20.38 0.05 -5.06
C HIS A 35 21.25 1.21 -4.53
N ASP A 36 21.14 1.47 -3.23
CA ASP A 36 21.91 2.52 -2.55
C ASP A 36 23.40 2.15 -2.42
N ALA A 37 24.20 3.01 -1.76
CA ALA A 37 25.64 2.80 -1.66
C ALA A 37 26.02 1.54 -0.85
N LEU A 38 25.09 1.00 -0.06
CA LEU A 38 25.25 -0.25 0.70
C LEU A 38 24.57 -1.44 0.00
N GLY A 39 24.12 -1.28 -1.24
CA GLY A 39 23.49 -2.34 -2.01
C GLY A 39 22.05 -2.66 -1.59
N ARG A 40 21.39 -1.79 -0.81
CA ARG A 40 19.99 -1.98 -0.42
C ARG A 40 19.07 -1.37 -1.46
N PHE A 41 18.00 -2.08 -1.80
CA PHE A 41 17.04 -1.62 -2.79
C PHE A 41 16.22 -0.43 -2.26
N ALA A 42 16.40 0.75 -2.84
CA ALA A 42 15.60 1.94 -2.58
C ALA A 42 14.48 2.03 -3.63
N GLY A 43 13.27 1.65 -3.23
CA GLY A 43 12.12 1.52 -4.13
C GLY A 43 10.89 2.31 -3.69
N GLY A 44 9.73 1.82 -4.12
CA GLY A 44 8.43 2.24 -3.60
C GLY A 44 7.54 2.91 -4.64
N SER A 45 6.24 2.72 -4.47
CA SER A 45 5.20 3.35 -5.28
C SER A 45 4.99 4.82 -4.92
N GLU A 46 5.09 5.20 -3.64
CA GLU A 46 4.72 6.54 -3.16
C GLU A 46 5.67 7.06 -2.07
N ILE A 47 5.85 8.38 -1.98
CA ILE A 47 6.41 9.05 -0.79
C ILE A 47 5.28 9.52 0.11
N MET A 48 5.33 9.09 1.37
CA MET A 48 4.27 9.32 2.36
C MET A 48 4.55 10.54 3.23
N HIS A 49 5.78 10.68 3.74
CA HIS A 49 6.22 11.82 4.56
C HIS A 49 7.62 12.30 4.17
N LEU A 50 7.89 13.57 4.44
CA LEU A 50 9.21 14.19 4.41
C LEU A 50 9.42 14.94 5.72
N VAL A 51 10.57 14.73 6.36
CA VAL A 51 10.88 15.31 7.67
C VAL A 51 12.35 15.70 7.75
N ALA A 52 12.60 16.95 8.12
CA ALA A 52 13.91 17.41 8.56
C ALA A 52 14.17 16.93 9.99
N HIS A 53 15.33 16.35 10.23
CA HIS A 53 15.74 15.90 11.56
C HIS A 53 17.27 15.93 11.67
N ARG A 54 17.80 16.62 12.70
CA ARG A 54 19.25 16.70 12.98
C ARG A 54 20.11 17.07 11.76
N GLY A 55 19.68 18.05 10.98
CA GLY A 55 20.41 18.54 9.79
C GLY A 55 20.36 17.62 8.57
N LYS A 56 19.52 16.59 8.60
CA LYS A 56 19.31 15.63 7.50
C LYS A 56 17.85 15.61 7.10
N LEU A 57 17.58 15.17 5.87
CA LEU A 57 16.23 15.00 5.38
C LEU A 57 15.89 13.50 5.33
N PHE A 58 14.71 13.15 5.82
CA PHE A 58 14.20 11.79 5.82
C PHE A 58 12.88 11.71 5.07
N ALA A 59 12.63 10.56 4.43
CA ALA A 59 11.38 10.27 3.75
C ALA A 59 10.86 8.89 4.15
N THR A 60 9.54 8.70 4.12
CA THR A 60 8.96 7.35 4.12
C THR A 60 8.35 7.02 2.78
N ASN A 61 8.45 5.77 2.36
CA ASN A 61 7.80 5.28 1.14
C ASN A 61 6.65 4.29 1.44
N GLY A 62 5.99 3.84 0.39
CA GLY A 62 5.05 2.71 0.40
C GLY A 62 5.13 1.90 -0.89
N TYR A 63 4.46 0.74 -0.92
CA TYR A 63 4.48 -0.23 -2.04
C TYR A 63 3.06 -0.62 -2.49
N TRP A 64 2.11 0.33 -2.43
CA TRP A 64 0.75 0.07 -2.86
C TRP A 64 0.67 -0.03 -4.39
N MET A 65 0.15 -1.17 -4.87
CA MET A 65 0.13 -1.54 -6.30
C MET A 65 1.52 -1.67 -6.94
N ASP A 66 2.55 -1.90 -6.13
CA ASP A 66 3.89 -2.23 -6.59
C ASP A 66 4.06 -3.75 -6.65
N SER A 67 4.65 -4.27 -7.72
CA SER A 67 4.85 -5.70 -7.94
C SER A 67 5.74 -6.35 -6.87
N HIS A 68 6.66 -5.61 -6.24
CA HIS A 68 7.49 -6.07 -5.12
C HIS A 68 6.68 -6.32 -3.82
N TRP A 69 5.42 -5.85 -3.78
CA TRP A 69 4.48 -6.13 -2.70
C TRP A 69 3.35 -7.07 -3.13
N VAL A 70 2.83 -6.93 -4.34
CA VAL A 70 1.63 -7.65 -4.79
C VAL A 70 1.94 -9.09 -5.21
N ILE A 71 3.07 -9.32 -5.88
CA ILE A 71 3.41 -10.60 -6.49
C ILE A 71 4.07 -11.59 -5.50
N PRO A 72 5.15 -11.23 -4.78
CA PRO A 72 5.91 -12.20 -4.00
C PRO A 72 5.12 -12.72 -2.78
N PRO A 73 5.50 -13.91 -2.27
CA PRO A 73 4.97 -14.40 -1.00
C PRO A 73 5.23 -13.43 0.14
N HIS A 74 4.44 -13.57 1.21
CA HIS A 74 4.51 -12.70 2.37
C HIS A 74 5.94 -12.42 2.86
N GLN A 75 6.75 -13.46 3.04
CA GLN A 75 8.12 -13.34 3.54
C GLN A 75 9.06 -12.58 2.59
N GLU A 76 8.80 -12.62 1.28
CA GLU A 76 9.62 -11.97 0.26
C GLU A 76 9.10 -10.57 -0.12
N LYS A 77 7.97 -10.12 0.45
CA LYS A 77 7.43 -8.77 0.16
C LYS A 77 8.42 -7.69 0.59
N GLN A 78 8.70 -6.76 -0.32
CA GLN A 78 9.40 -5.53 0.04
C GLN A 78 8.52 -4.69 0.95
N SER A 79 8.94 -4.49 2.20
CA SER A 79 8.25 -3.58 3.11
C SER A 79 8.66 -2.13 2.88
N ALA A 80 7.80 -1.22 3.32
CA ALA A 80 8.10 0.20 3.39
C ALA A 80 9.42 0.47 4.15
N GLN A 81 9.99 1.63 3.85
CA GLN A 81 11.32 2.06 4.24
C GLN A 81 11.27 3.49 4.79
N VAL A 82 12.26 3.82 5.61
CA VAL A 82 12.70 5.21 5.81
C VAL A 82 13.94 5.43 4.96
N LEU A 83 13.95 6.48 4.16
CA LEU A 83 15.05 6.92 3.32
C LEU A 83 15.70 8.15 3.95
N ARG A 84 17.02 8.30 3.83
CA ARG A 84 17.80 9.42 4.37
C ARG A 84 18.63 10.09 3.28
N LEU A 85 18.61 11.42 3.29
CA LEU A 85 19.47 12.28 2.49
C LEU A 85 20.37 13.10 3.43
N ASP A 86 21.68 12.95 3.28
CA ASP A 86 22.66 13.59 4.15
C ASP A 86 23.05 15.00 3.70
N GLN A 87 22.99 15.28 2.40
CA GLN A 87 23.34 16.55 1.78
C GLN A 87 22.53 16.76 0.50
N PRO A 88 22.34 18.01 0.02
CA PRO A 88 21.41 18.31 -1.08
C PRO A 88 21.62 17.54 -2.38
N ASN A 89 22.88 17.22 -2.72
CA ASN A 89 23.26 16.55 -3.97
C ASN A 89 23.67 15.08 -3.77
N ALA A 90 23.48 14.53 -2.57
CA ALA A 90 23.81 13.14 -2.28
C ALA A 90 22.75 12.17 -2.86
N GLN A 91 23.12 10.90 -2.99
CA GLN A 91 22.16 9.83 -3.26
C GLN A 91 21.44 9.48 -1.95
N TRP A 92 20.11 9.34 -2.00
CA TRP A 92 19.35 8.85 -0.86
C TRP A 92 19.79 7.42 -0.48
N GLN A 93 19.84 7.16 0.81
CA GLN A 93 20.18 5.86 1.38
C GLN A 93 18.97 5.28 2.09
N VAL A 94 18.80 3.96 2.06
CA VAL A 94 17.82 3.30 2.94
C VAL A 94 18.32 3.47 4.38
N ASP A 95 17.52 3.99 5.30
CA ASP A 95 17.93 4.16 6.69
C ASP A 95 17.25 3.13 7.60
N LEU A 96 16.02 2.74 7.24
CA LEU A 96 15.25 1.69 7.88
C LEU A 96 14.52 0.86 6.82
N GLU A 97 14.54 -0.46 6.98
CA GLU A 97 13.62 -1.36 6.28
C GLU A 97 12.70 -2.08 7.27
N LEU A 98 11.41 -1.74 7.24
CA LEU A 98 10.47 -2.09 8.31
C LEU A 98 10.29 -3.61 8.45
N GLY A 99 10.30 -4.33 7.33
CA GLY A 99 10.13 -5.78 7.28
C GLY A 99 11.28 -6.57 7.90
N GLN A 100 12.49 -6.01 7.87
CA GLN A 100 13.71 -6.65 8.38
C GLN A 100 14.00 -6.31 9.86
N THR A 101 13.41 -5.24 10.38
CA THR A 101 13.78 -4.62 11.67
C THR A 101 12.69 -4.73 12.74
N ASN A 102 11.71 -5.63 12.56
CA ASN A 102 10.63 -5.83 13.54
C ASN A 102 10.76 -7.11 14.38
N GLY A 103 11.44 -8.16 13.91
CA GLY A 103 11.59 -9.42 14.67
C GLY A 103 10.34 -10.31 14.77
N TYR A 104 9.25 -9.97 14.06
CA TYR A 104 7.97 -10.71 14.07
C TYR A 104 7.53 -11.19 12.68
N ASP A 105 8.42 -11.12 11.68
CA ASP A 105 8.12 -11.39 10.26
C ASP A 105 6.93 -10.58 9.71
N LEU A 106 6.64 -9.42 10.31
CA LEU A 106 5.57 -8.55 9.83
C LEU A 106 6.02 -7.80 8.57
N ARG A 107 5.04 -7.52 7.70
CA ARG A 107 5.23 -6.75 6.47
C ARG A 107 4.35 -5.52 6.48
N TYR A 108 4.93 -4.39 6.11
CA TYR A 108 4.31 -3.08 6.22
C TYR A 108 4.23 -2.45 4.83
N MET A 109 3.00 -2.25 4.32
CA MET A 109 2.78 -1.74 2.96
C MET A 109 3.22 -0.29 2.81
N LYS A 110 3.02 0.52 3.86
CA LYS A 110 3.26 1.96 3.83
C LYS A 110 3.96 2.39 5.10
N GLY A 111 4.92 3.30 4.95
CA GLY A 111 5.47 4.05 6.06
C GLY A 111 4.49 5.17 6.45
N ASN A 112 3.51 4.82 7.28
CA ASN A 112 2.31 5.62 7.48
C ASN A 112 2.51 6.97 8.17
N ILE A 113 3.51 7.10 9.05
CA ILE A 113 3.86 8.36 9.72
C ILE A 113 5.37 8.41 9.90
N LEU A 114 5.98 9.55 9.62
CA LEU A 114 7.32 9.92 10.08
C LEU A 114 7.25 11.32 10.70
N LYS A 115 7.77 11.50 11.92
CA LYS A 115 7.78 12.80 12.59
C LYS A 115 9.01 12.96 13.47
N SER A 116 9.60 14.16 13.44
CA SER A 116 10.56 14.60 14.48
C SER A 116 9.74 15.18 15.63
N VAL A 117 9.86 14.59 16.82
CA VAL A 117 9.10 14.98 18.01
C VAL A 117 10.05 15.40 19.12
N THR A 118 9.70 16.42 19.89
CA THR A 118 10.55 16.93 20.98
C THR A 118 9.82 16.79 22.31
N PHE A 119 10.47 16.10 23.24
CA PHE A 119 10.05 16.05 24.65
C PHE A 119 10.82 17.08 25.46
N THR A 120 10.14 17.77 26.35
CA THR A 120 10.68 18.73 27.32
C THR A 120 10.56 18.24 28.77
N SER A 121 9.83 17.14 28.99
CA SER A 121 9.67 16.51 30.30
C SER A 121 9.77 14.98 30.24
N ASP A 122 10.08 14.34 31.36
CA ASP A 122 10.03 12.89 31.52
C ASP A 122 8.60 12.38 31.72
N GLY A 123 8.44 11.05 31.77
CA GLY A 123 7.14 10.40 31.98
C GLY A 123 6.49 10.62 33.35
N LEU A 124 7.16 11.32 34.28
CA LEU A 124 6.61 11.77 35.56
C LEU A 124 6.26 13.27 35.54
N GLY A 125 6.54 13.98 34.44
CA GLY A 125 6.30 15.41 34.28
C GLY A 125 7.45 16.29 34.78
N ASN A 126 8.60 15.72 35.16
CA ASN A 126 9.77 16.50 35.54
C ASN A 126 10.41 17.09 34.28
N LYS A 127 10.78 18.37 34.32
CA LYS A 127 11.45 19.04 33.21
C LYS A 127 12.82 18.39 32.96
N LEU A 128 13.10 18.09 31.70
CA LEU A 128 14.42 17.61 31.28
C LEU A 128 15.43 18.76 31.33
N SER A 129 16.71 18.43 31.58
CA SER A 129 17.78 19.44 31.56
C SER A 129 17.89 20.12 30.19
N GLU A 130 17.68 19.35 29.13
CA GLU A 130 17.60 19.81 27.75
C GLU A 130 16.45 19.08 27.02
N PRO A 131 15.76 19.72 26.07
CA PRO A 131 14.78 19.04 25.24
C PRO A 131 15.38 17.87 24.46
N VAL A 132 14.65 16.77 24.37
CA VAL A 132 15.06 15.56 23.65
C VAL A 132 14.23 15.42 22.38
N GLU A 133 14.88 15.62 21.24
CA GLU A 133 14.31 15.37 19.92
C GLU A 133 14.51 13.90 19.51
N LEU A 134 13.45 13.25 19.03
CA LEU A 134 13.40 11.87 18.54
C LEU A 134 12.77 11.82 17.15
N LEU A 135 13.35 11.05 16.23
CA LEU A 135 12.69 10.69 14.97
C LEU A 135 11.88 9.41 15.16
N VAL A 136 10.56 9.52 14.97
CA VAL A 136 9.61 8.43 15.20
C VAL A 136 8.91 8.06 13.90
N MET A 137 8.93 6.77 13.61
CA MET A 137 8.31 6.13 12.46
C MET A 137 7.18 5.23 12.94
N ALA A 138 5.99 5.28 12.34
CA ALA A 138 4.90 4.37 12.68
C ALA A 138 4.24 3.78 11.44
N ALA A 139 3.89 2.50 11.50
CA ALA A 139 3.27 1.78 10.39
C ALA A 139 2.31 0.68 10.85
N GLY A 140 1.33 0.43 9.98
CA GLY A 140 0.33 -0.61 10.13
C GLY A 140 0.69 -1.89 9.37
N ALA A 141 0.48 -3.04 10.00
CA ALA A 141 0.58 -4.36 9.37
C ALA A 141 -0.73 -5.14 9.51
N THR A 142 -1.03 -5.93 8.48
CA THR A 142 -2.15 -6.87 8.49
C THR A 142 -1.62 -8.29 8.69
N MET A 143 -2.29 -9.05 9.54
CA MET A 143 -2.02 -10.46 9.82
C MET A 143 -3.24 -11.31 9.40
N GLU A 144 -3.08 -12.63 9.33
CA GLU A 144 -4.17 -13.54 8.94
C GLU A 144 -5.43 -13.37 9.83
N ARG A 145 -5.25 -13.20 11.14
CA ARG A 145 -6.33 -13.09 12.12
C ARG A 145 -6.39 -11.74 12.84
N GLY A 146 -5.71 -10.71 12.31
CA GLY A 146 -5.60 -9.43 13.01
C GLY A 146 -4.71 -8.42 12.32
N GLY A 147 -4.25 -7.45 13.08
CA GLY A 147 -3.25 -6.49 12.63
C GLY A 147 -2.54 -5.85 13.80
N ALA A 148 -1.55 -5.03 13.48
CA ALA A 148 -0.78 -4.30 14.46
C ALA A 148 -0.39 -2.91 13.96
N VAL A 149 -0.23 -1.99 14.90
CA VAL A 149 0.55 -0.78 14.71
C VAL A 149 1.87 -0.94 15.44
N SER A 150 2.94 -0.68 14.71
CA SER A 150 4.31 -0.64 15.24
C SER A 150 4.86 0.77 15.17
N ALA A 151 5.78 1.07 16.08
CA ALA A 151 6.60 2.25 16.07
C ALA A 151 8.09 1.87 16.04
N TRP A 152 8.89 2.71 15.40
CA TRP A 152 10.34 2.66 15.45
C TRP A 152 10.85 4.03 15.88
N VAL A 153 11.83 4.03 16.77
CA VAL A 153 12.51 5.25 17.19
C VAL A 153 13.97 5.16 16.80
N ARG A 154 14.44 6.18 16.10
CA ARG A 154 15.84 6.26 15.67
C ARG A 154 16.76 6.55 16.85
N ASN A 155 17.87 5.84 16.92
CA ASN A 155 19.03 6.26 17.70
C ASN A 155 19.97 7.07 16.79
N ASP A 156 20.04 8.37 17.00
CA ASP A 156 20.87 9.25 16.17
C ASP A 156 22.38 9.06 16.37
N GLN A 157 22.81 8.42 17.46
CA GLN A 157 24.23 8.24 17.78
C GLN A 157 24.89 7.20 16.85
N ASP A 158 24.19 6.10 16.60
CA ASP A 158 24.70 4.97 15.80
C ASP A 158 23.91 4.72 14.51
N GLY A 159 22.78 5.42 14.34
CA GLY A 159 21.93 5.28 13.18
C GLY A 159 21.06 4.01 13.17
N THR A 160 20.89 3.34 14.30
CA THR A 160 19.99 2.19 14.43
C THR A 160 18.55 2.63 14.73
N TRP A 161 17.61 1.69 14.62
CA TRP A 161 16.19 1.92 14.91
C TRP A 161 15.66 0.87 15.88
N HIS A 162 14.97 1.32 16.92
CA HIS A 162 14.36 0.44 17.92
C HIS A 162 12.89 0.25 17.64
N HIS A 163 12.50 -0.99 17.32
CA HIS A 163 11.11 -1.38 17.07
C HIS A 163 10.34 -1.66 18.36
N GLN A 164 9.05 -1.32 18.35
CA GLN A 164 8.08 -1.77 19.32
C GLN A 164 6.71 -1.97 18.67
N ILE A 165 6.01 -3.05 19.05
CA ILE A 165 4.57 -3.16 18.76
C ILE A 165 3.84 -2.25 19.76
N VAL A 166 3.19 -1.21 19.25
CA VAL A 166 2.39 -0.28 20.06
C VAL A 166 1.07 -0.94 20.45
N ARG A 167 0.40 -1.55 19.46
CA ARG A 167 -0.88 -2.24 19.67
C ARG A 167 -1.10 -3.29 18.60
N HIS A 168 -1.76 -4.38 18.97
CA HIS A 168 -2.24 -5.40 18.03
C HIS A 168 -3.60 -5.94 18.48
N GLY A 169 -4.30 -6.60 17.57
CA GLY A 169 -5.63 -7.16 17.85
C GLY A 169 -6.33 -7.72 16.61
N ALA A 170 -7.56 -8.16 16.79
CA ALA A 170 -8.35 -8.76 15.72
C ALA A 170 -8.82 -7.71 14.69
N ASN A 171 -9.06 -8.15 13.44
CA ASN A 171 -9.67 -7.33 12.38
C ASN A 171 -11.20 -7.47 12.34
N THR A 172 -11.81 -7.98 13.40
CA THR A 172 -13.26 -8.18 13.52
C THR A 172 -14.00 -6.88 13.22
N GLY A 173 -15.07 -6.94 12.43
CA GLY A 173 -15.84 -5.74 12.06
C GLY A 173 -15.14 -4.82 11.04
N GLY A 174 -14.07 -5.28 10.38
CA GLY A 174 -13.38 -4.49 9.35
C GLY A 174 -12.38 -3.48 9.89
N ILE A 175 -11.91 -3.67 11.14
CA ILE A 175 -10.88 -2.83 11.78
C ILE A 175 -9.62 -2.77 10.90
N ARG A 176 -9.16 -1.55 10.63
CA ARG A 176 -7.92 -1.28 9.90
C ARG A 176 -6.88 -0.68 10.84
N TRP A 177 -5.75 -1.38 10.95
CA TRP A 177 -4.58 -0.98 11.71
C TRP A 177 -3.69 -0.10 10.85
N VAL A 178 -4.08 1.16 10.68
CA VAL A 178 -3.38 2.09 9.77
C VAL A 178 -3.21 3.41 10.52
N PRO A 179 -2.04 3.64 11.13
CA PRO A 179 -1.83 4.87 11.86
C PRO A 179 -1.83 6.07 10.89
N ARG A 180 -2.19 7.24 11.39
CA ARG A 180 -2.45 8.41 10.53
C ARG A 180 -1.70 9.67 10.87
N ASP A 181 -1.54 9.95 12.15
CA ASP A 181 -0.83 11.14 12.61
C ASP A 181 -0.41 10.95 14.07
N MET A 182 0.55 11.77 14.51
CA MET A 182 1.02 11.81 15.88
C MET A 182 1.38 13.23 16.31
N GLU A 183 1.20 13.57 17.59
CA GLU A 183 1.44 14.93 18.10
C GLU A 183 1.88 14.89 19.56
N ILE A 184 2.88 15.70 19.93
CA ILE A 184 3.28 15.89 21.32
C ILE A 184 2.30 16.85 21.98
N TYR A 185 1.73 16.46 23.12
CA TYR A 185 0.79 17.28 23.87
C TYR A 185 1.08 17.21 25.36
N ARG A 186 1.12 18.37 26.01
CA ARG A 186 1.21 18.46 27.47
C ARG A 186 -0.17 18.63 28.06
N ASP A 187 -0.62 17.60 28.76
CA ASP A 187 -1.89 17.60 29.48
C ASP A 187 -1.86 18.67 30.58
N LYS A 188 -2.81 19.60 30.56
CA LYS A 188 -2.82 20.77 31.44
C LYS A 188 -3.23 20.46 32.87
N ILE A 189 -3.87 19.32 33.12
CA ILE A 189 -4.31 18.92 34.46
C ILE A 189 -3.23 18.09 35.15
N THR A 190 -2.67 17.11 34.44
CA THR A 190 -1.62 16.22 34.98
C THR A 190 -0.22 16.82 34.85
N GLY A 191 -0.02 17.77 33.95
CA GLY A 191 1.29 18.35 33.62
C GLY A 191 2.20 17.43 32.81
N ILE A 192 1.73 16.22 32.44
CA ILE A 192 2.52 15.19 31.74
C ILE A 192 2.48 15.46 30.23
N GLU A 193 3.66 15.45 29.62
CA GLU A 193 3.83 15.52 28.18
C GLU A 193 3.79 14.13 27.54
N ARG A 194 3.00 13.98 26.47
CA ARG A 194 2.68 12.69 25.85
C ARG A 194 2.79 12.80 24.34
N LEU A 195 3.31 11.77 23.70
CA LEU A 195 3.13 11.56 22.26
C LEU A 195 1.79 10.87 22.02
N ILE A 196 0.85 11.58 21.42
CA ILE A 196 -0.45 11.05 21.01
C ILE A 196 -0.30 10.41 19.64
N LEU A 197 -0.84 9.21 19.45
CA LEU A 197 -0.77 8.45 18.21
C LEU A 197 -2.16 7.97 17.79
N LEU A 198 -2.56 8.32 16.57
CA LEU A 198 -3.77 7.82 15.93
C LEU A 198 -3.49 6.46 15.27
N LEU A 199 -4.15 5.39 15.71
CA LEU A 199 -3.87 3.99 15.33
C LEU A 199 -4.68 3.47 14.11
N GLY A 200 -5.58 4.29 13.58
CA GLY A 200 -6.59 3.84 12.61
C GLY A 200 -7.93 3.57 13.30
N ASN A 201 -8.67 2.53 12.87
CA ASN A 201 -9.92 2.14 13.54
C ASN A 201 -9.80 1.81 15.03
N PRO A 202 -8.66 1.28 15.54
CA PRO A 202 -8.51 1.07 16.98
C PRO A 202 -8.65 2.37 17.81
N GLY A 203 -8.44 3.55 17.23
CA GLY A 203 -8.59 4.82 17.92
C GLY A 203 -7.26 5.47 18.30
N VAL A 204 -7.14 5.97 19.53
CA VAL A 204 -6.04 6.81 20.01
C VAL A 204 -5.31 6.14 21.17
N VAL A 205 -3.98 6.18 21.13
CA VAL A 205 -3.11 5.79 22.25
C VAL A 205 -2.11 6.90 22.50
N SER A 206 -1.46 6.88 23.66
CA SER A 206 -0.37 7.78 23.98
C SER A 206 0.83 7.06 24.56
N GLY A 207 1.99 7.72 24.51
CA GLY A 207 3.20 7.28 25.17
C GLY A 207 3.94 8.46 25.81
N VAL A 208 4.77 8.17 26.80
CA VAL A 208 5.61 9.18 27.47
C VAL A 208 7.08 8.94 27.22
N TYR A 209 7.89 9.99 27.34
CA TYR A 209 9.34 9.85 27.30
C TYR A 209 9.86 9.06 28.50
N ASP A 210 10.63 8.02 28.23
CA ASP A 210 11.25 7.17 29.24
C ASP A 210 12.69 6.83 28.81
N PRO A 211 13.71 7.53 29.32
CA PRO A 211 15.10 7.35 28.88
C PRO A 211 15.68 5.98 29.23
N SER A 212 15.02 5.19 30.09
CA SER A 212 15.46 3.83 30.42
C SER A 212 15.16 2.82 29.32
N LEU A 213 14.27 3.15 28.40
CA LEU A 213 13.88 2.27 27.29
C LEU A 213 14.76 2.54 26.06
N PRO A 214 15.15 1.51 25.27
CA PRO A 214 15.88 1.69 24.02
C PRO A 214 15.18 2.64 23.04
N GLY A 215 13.86 2.45 22.86
CA GLY A 215 13.04 3.32 22.01
C GLY A 215 12.63 4.64 22.67
N LYS A 216 13.00 4.86 23.94
CA LYS A 216 12.74 6.08 24.73
C LYS A 216 11.27 6.52 24.87
N ILE A 217 10.33 5.70 24.42
CA ILE A 217 8.89 5.96 24.50
C ILE A 217 8.22 4.77 25.17
N ARG A 218 7.54 5.02 26.29
CA ARG A 218 6.70 4.03 26.97
C ARG A 218 5.25 4.25 26.57
N TRP A 219 4.71 3.37 25.72
CA TRP A 219 3.31 3.41 25.30
C TRP A 219 2.36 2.90 26.39
N GLU A 220 1.17 3.46 26.43
CA GLU A 220 0.09 2.97 27.29
C GLU A 220 -0.52 1.68 26.76
N ASN A 221 -0.90 0.80 27.70
CA ASN A 221 -1.57 -0.47 27.38
C ASN A 221 -3.08 -0.30 27.15
N VAL A 222 -3.63 0.86 27.48
CA VAL A 222 -5.05 1.20 27.34
C VAL A 222 -5.19 2.36 26.35
N LEU A 223 -6.21 2.29 25.50
CA LEU A 223 -6.52 3.34 24.55
C LEU A 223 -7.08 4.56 25.29
N GLU A 224 -6.74 5.77 24.83
CA GLU A 224 -7.37 7.00 25.32
C GLU A 224 -8.77 7.17 24.72
N TYR A 225 -8.96 6.76 23.47
CA TYR A 225 -10.24 6.83 22.75
C TYR A 225 -10.35 5.63 21.77
N PRO A 226 -11.54 5.03 21.57
CA PRO A 226 -12.83 5.33 22.20
C PRO A 226 -13.11 4.49 23.46
N PHE A 227 -12.10 3.83 24.03
CA PHE A 227 -12.25 3.02 25.23
C PHE A 227 -12.52 3.91 26.47
N PRO A 228 -13.38 3.50 27.44
CA PRO A 228 -14.10 2.22 27.54
C PRO A 228 -15.44 2.17 26.79
N ASP A 229 -15.87 3.27 26.18
CA ASP A 229 -17.23 3.40 25.63
C ASP A 229 -17.44 2.53 24.38
N LEU A 230 -16.41 2.39 23.55
CA LEU A 230 -16.44 1.56 22.33
C LEU A 230 -15.14 0.76 22.18
N GLY A 231 -15.23 -0.34 21.44
CA GLY A 231 -14.06 -1.18 21.12
C GLY A 231 -13.20 -0.65 19.96
N ALA A 232 -13.80 0.09 19.01
CA ALA A 232 -13.14 0.68 17.84
C ALA A 232 -14.06 1.75 17.21
N VAL A 233 -13.49 2.66 16.42
CA VAL A 233 -14.23 3.65 15.63
C VAL A 233 -14.60 3.11 14.25
N LYS A 234 -15.70 3.61 13.66
CA LYS A 234 -16.18 3.17 12.34
C LYS A 234 -15.25 3.62 11.21
N THR A 235 -14.94 4.91 11.17
CA THR A 235 -13.98 5.51 10.24
C THR A 235 -12.80 6.03 11.04
N ARG A 236 -11.60 5.66 10.57
CA ARG A 236 -10.34 5.96 11.26
C ARG A 236 -10.12 7.47 11.48
N PRO A 237 -9.46 7.88 12.58
CA PRO A 237 -8.97 9.24 12.73
C PRO A 237 -7.94 9.59 11.65
N LEU A 238 -7.89 10.83 11.19
CA LEU A 238 -7.09 11.21 10.01
C LEU A 238 -6.06 12.32 10.25
N GLY A 239 -6.18 13.12 11.30
CA GLY A 239 -5.22 14.15 11.67
C GLY A 239 -5.41 14.62 13.11
N VAL A 240 -4.34 15.12 13.73
CA VAL A 240 -4.33 15.66 15.10
C VAL A 240 -3.56 16.99 15.13
N VAL A 241 -4.09 17.99 15.84
CA VAL A 241 -3.46 19.31 15.99
C VAL A 241 -3.66 19.86 17.40
N GLN A 242 -2.85 20.86 17.73
CA GLN A 242 -3.06 21.69 18.91
C GLN A 242 -3.62 23.05 18.48
N ALA A 243 -4.71 23.48 19.10
CA ALA A 243 -5.29 24.81 18.87
C ALA A 243 -5.97 25.31 20.15
N ASN A 244 -5.87 26.61 20.43
CA ASN A 244 -6.48 27.23 21.61
C ASN A 244 -6.10 26.50 22.93
N GLY A 245 -4.86 26.00 22.97
CA GLY A 245 -4.31 25.23 24.08
C GLY A 245 -5.02 23.90 24.36
N SER A 246 -5.69 23.29 23.38
CA SER A 246 -6.23 21.93 23.52
C SER A 246 -5.71 21.07 22.38
N LEU A 247 -5.70 19.75 22.59
CA LEU A 247 -5.52 18.80 21.51
C LEU A 247 -6.84 18.55 20.81
N LEU A 248 -6.83 18.52 19.47
CA LEU A 248 -7.97 18.15 18.65
C LEU A 248 -7.58 17.09 17.63
N PHE A 249 -8.49 16.18 17.32
CA PHE A 249 -8.31 15.24 16.21
C PHE A 249 -9.60 15.03 15.44
N SER A 250 -9.46 14.69 14.17
CA SER A 250 -10.59 14.28 13.34
C SER A 250 -10.87 12.79 13.45
N VAL A 251 -12.13 12.41 13.51
CA VAL A 251 -12.60 11.02 13.45
C VAL A 251 -13.98 10.99 12.80
N ASP A 252 -14.21 10.01 11.92
CA ASP A 252 -15.39 9.98 11.07
C ASP A 252 -15.56 11.32 10.29
N ASP A 253 -16.67 12.00 10.52
CA ASP A 253 -17.08 13.30 10.00
C ASP A 253 -17.03 14.40 11.08
N ALA A 254 -16.38 14.13 12.22
CA ALA A 254 -16.33 14.99 13.38
C ALA A 254 -14.91 15.42 13.75
N ILE A 255 -14.81 16.51 14.50
CA ILE A 255 -13.58 16.91 15.21
C ILE A 255 -13.88 16.88 16.70
N LEU A 256 -13.00 16.21 17.44
CA LEU A 256 -13.09 16.08 18.89
C LEU A 256 -11.98 16.90 19.54
N ARG A 257 -12.32 17.59 20.63
CA ARG A 257 -11.37 18.24 21.54
C ARG A 257 -11.12 17.34 22.75
N ARG A 258 -9.86 17.12 23.09
CA ARG A 258 -9.46 16.42 24.31
C ARG A 258 -9.76 17.29 25.53
N ASN A 259 -10.41 16.68 26.52
CA ASN A 259 -10.54 17.22 27.86
C ASN A 259 -9.46 16.57 28.73
N ASP A 260 -8.57 17.40 29.25
CA ASP A 260 -7.39 16.96 29.97
C ASP A 260 -7.71 16.28 31.30
N GLY A 261 -6.77 15.46 31.78
CA GLY A 261 -6.91 14.70 33.02
C GLY A 261 -6.21 13.33 32.96
N PRO A 262 -6.11 12.65 34.12
CA PRO A 262 -5.50 11.32 34.20
C PRO A 262 -6.29 10.24 33.43
N ARG A 263 -7.55 10.51 33.13
CA ARG A 263 -8.41 9.73 32.22
C ARG A 263 -9.08 10.72 31.28
N PRO A 264 -8.46 11.05 30.14
CA PRO A 264 -9.00 12.07 29.26
C PRO A 264 -10.38 11.66 28.74
N THR A 265 -11.23 12.66 28.53
CA THR A 265 -12.49 12.51 27.81
C THR A 265 -12.47 13.39 26.57
N TYR A 266 -13.47 13.30 25.71
CA TYR A 266 -13.49 14.06 24.46
C TYR A 266 -14.84 14.75 24.25
N THR A 267 -14.79 16.00 23.82
CA THR A 267 -15.96 16.79 23.46
C THR A 267 -15.98 16.99 21.95
N GLU A 268 -17.07 16.59 21.31
CA GLU A 268 -17.32 16.92 19.91
C GLU A 268 -17.49 18.43 19.75
N ILE A 269 -16.70 19.03 18.85
CA ILE A 269 -16.78 20.48 18.57
C ILE A 269 -17.54 20.77 17.28
N VAL A 270 -17.52 19.84 16.32
CA VAL A 270 -18.27 19.90 15.06
C VAL A 270 -18.48 18.51 14.52
N ARG A 271 -19.58 18.33 13.79
CA ARG A 271 -19.87 17.17 12.96
C ARG A 271 -20.49 17.62 11.64
N LEU A 272 -19.97 17.11 10.53
CA LEU A 272 -20.39 17.53 9.18
C LEU A 272 -21.59 16.74 8.65
N ALA A 273 -21.92 15.59 9.25
CA ALA A 273 -23.15 14.82 9.08
C ALA A 273 -23.39 14.25 7.66
N ASP A 274 -22.33 13.92 6.92
CA ASP A 274 -22.43 13.16 5.65
C ASP A 274 -21.92 11.71 5.80
N ASP A 275 -22.28 10.86 4.83
CA ASP A 275 -21.70 9.52 4.73
C ASP A 275 -20.22 9.60 4.37
N VAL A 276 -19.39 8.91 5.15
CA VAL A 276 -17.92 8.91 5.01
C VAL A 276 -17.42 7.49 4.78
N ASP A 277 -16.47 7.37 3.87
CA ASP A 277 -15.82 6.12 3.52
C ASP A 277 -14.41 6.08 4.15
N THR A 278 -14.03 4.96 4.77
CA THR A 278 -12.75 4.86 5.49
C THR A 278 -11.51 4.82 4.58
N ASP A 279 -11.66 4.43 3.31
CA ASP A 279 -10.59 4.42 2.29
C ASP A 279 -10.35 5.84 1.78
N VAL A 280 -11.43 6.54 1.41
CA VAL A 280 -11.36 7.86 0.80
C VAL A 280 -11.24 8.95 1.85
N GLY A 281 -12.07 9.02 2.87
CA GLY A 281 -11.96 9.99 3.96
C GLY A 281 -13.24 10.58 4.54
N GLY A 282 -12.99 11.40 5.56
CA GLY A 282 -13.84 12.46 6.09
C GLY A 282 -13.00 13.74 6.20
N ILE A 283 -12.64 14.18 7.41
CA ILE A 283 -11.83 15.39 7.65
C ILE A 283 -10.32 15.10 7.57
N ARG A 284 -9.62 15.71 6.61
CA ARG A 284 -8.19 15.53 6.32
C ARG A 284 -7.40 16.82 6.51
N GLY A 285 -6.07 16.72 6.63
CA GLY A 285 -5.23 17.92 6.53
C GLY A 285 -5.36 18.87 7.70
N LEU A 286 -5.79 18.37 8.87
CA LEU A 286 -6.07 19.20 10.04
C LEU A 286 -4.85 20.08 10.33
N THR A 287 -5.01 21.40 10.31
CA THR A 287 -3.92 22.37 10.42
C THR A 287 -4.38 23.58 11.23
N THR A 288 -3.55 24.02 12.18
CA THR A 288 -3.83 25.21 12.99
C THR A 288 -3.31 26.47 12.30
N ILE A 289 -4.12 27.51 12.26
CA ILE A 289 -3.74 28.84 11.75
C ILE A 289 -4.16 29.93 12.73
N LYS A 290 -3.58 31.14 12.62
CA LYS A 290 -4.10 32.31 13.35
C LYS A 290 -5.53 32.59 12.90
N ASN A 291 -6.43 32.89 13.85
CA ASN A 291 -7.80 33.24 13.52
C ASN A 291 -7.85 34.58 12.77
N PRO A 292 -8.30 34.63 11.50
CA PRO A 292 -8.36 35.88 10.75
C PRO A 292 -9.54 36.77 11.17
N ASN A 293 -10.52 36.22 11.90
CA ASN A 293 -11.75 36.91 12.32
C ASN A 293 -11.76 37.29 13.81
N GLY A 294 -10.67 37.07 14.55
CA GLY A 294 -10.65 37.36 15.99
C GLY A 294 -9.44 36.77 16.72
N PRO A 295 -9.50 36.68 18.06
CA PRO A 295 -8.44 36.06 18.85
C PRO A 295 -8.44 34.53 18.71
N GLY A 296 -7.33 33.93 19.13
CA GLY A 296 -7.16 32.47 19.15
C GLY A 296 -6.73 31.89 17.81
N ASP A 297 -6.85 30.57 17.73
CA ASP A 297 -6.44 29.78 16.59
C ASP A 297 -7.67 29.21 15.86
N SER A 298 -7.66 29.30 14.53
CA SER A 298 -8.61 28.60 13.68
C SER A 298 -8.06 27.27 13.21
N ILE A 299 -8.96 26.36 12.84
CA ILE A 299 -8.62 25.02 12.36
C ILE A 299 -9.01 24.91 10.90
N LEU A 300 -8.02 24.69 10.04
CA LEU A 300 -8.17 24.48 8.61
C LEU A 300 -8.15 22.99 8.30
N PHE A 301 -9.01 22.54 7.39
CA PHE A 301 -9.04 21.15 6.95
C PHE A 301 -9.69 20.99 5.58
N LEU A 302 -9.44 19.85 4.96
CA LEU A 302 -10.06 19.45 3.70
C LEU A 302 -11.18 18.45 3.99
N TRP A 303 -12.38 18.75 3.48
CA TRP A 303 -13.54 17.88 3.56
C TRP A 303 -13.62 16.96 2.33
N ALA A 304 -13.61 15.65 2.58
CA ALA A 304 -13.67 14.62 1.55
C ALA A 304 -14.76 13.58 1.89
N PRO A 305 -16.06 13.89 1.68
CA PRO A 305 -17.15 12.96 1.97
C PRO A 305 -17.11 11.73 1.04
N GLY A 306 -17.88 10.70 1.40
CA GLY A 306 -18.04 9.47 0.62
C GLY A 306 -18.56 9.72 -0.81
N GLY A 307 -18.26 8.80 -1.71
CA GLY A 307 -18.78 8.79 -3.09
C GLY A 307 -18.04 9.69 -4.08
N ARG A 308 -17.89 11.01 -3.82
CA ARG A 308 -17.20 11.97 -4.70
C ARG A 308 -16.69 13.21 -3.96
N SER A 309 -15.46 13.15 -3.45
CA SER A 309 -14.79 14.31 -2.86
C SER A 309 -14.52 15.41 -3.89
N THR A 310 -14.83 16.65 -3.49
CA THR A 310 -14.41 17.89 -4.16
C THR A 310 -13.21 18.56 -3.50
N SER A 311 -12.76 18.01 -2.36
CA SER A 311 -11.70 18.60 -1.55
C SER A 311 -12.01 20.07 -1.19
N LEU A 312 -13.18 20.29 -0.59
CA LEU A 312 -13.57 21.61 -0.08
C LEU A 312 -12.74 21.93 1.16
N VAL A 313 -11.98 23.02 1.12
CA VAL A 313 -11.26 23.53 2.29
C VAL A 313 -12.24 24.28 3.17
N LYS A 314 -12.29 23.86 4.43
CA LYS A 314 -13.11 24.45 5.49
C LYS A 314 -12.23 24.99 6.60
N ARG A 315 -12.68 26.06 7.24
CA ARG A 315 -12.04 26.69 8.39
C ARG A 315 -13.04 26.79 9.54
N LEU A 316 -12.59 26.46 10.75
CA LEU A 316 -13.34 26.64 11.99
C LEU A 316 -12.74 27.75 12.82
N ASP A 317 -13.54 28.75 13.14
CA ASP A 317 -13.15 29.86 13.99
C ASP A 317 -13.75 29.72 15.39
N PRO A 318 -12.98 29.91 16.46
CA PRO A 318 -13.54 29.98 17.80
C PRO A 318 -14.47 31.19 17.91
N ASP A 319 -15.68 30.99 18.43
CA ASP A 319 -16.71 32.04 18.58
C ASP A 319 -16.57 32.89 19.87
N GLY A 320 -15.51 32.62 20.66
CA GLY A 320 -15.25 33.24 21.95
C GLY A 320 -16.17 32.78 23.10
N ARG A 321 -17.15 31.93 22.83
CA ARG A 321 -18.15 31.38 23.78
C ARG A 321 -18.02 29.87 23.97
N GLY A 322 -16.95 29.27 23.42
CA GLY A 322 -16.64 27.85 23.53
C GLY A 322 -17.14 27.01 22.35
N GLY A 323 -17.80 27.63 21.37
CA GLY A 323 -18.22 27.03 20.11
C GLY A 323 -17.33 27.43 18.94
N TYR A 324 -17.74 27.03 17.73
CA TYR A 324 -17.03 27.30 16.49
C TYR A 324 -17.97 27.75 15.38
N THR A 325 -17.51 28.66 14.53
CA THR A 325 -18.16 29.03 13.26
C THR A 325 -17.42 28.36 12.11
N ILE A 326 -18.16 27.75 11.18
CA ILE A 326 -17.60 27.08 10.01
C ILE A 326 -17.65 27.99 8.78
N HIS A 327 -16.54 28.00 8.04
CA HIS A 327 -16.36 28.76 6.80
C HIS A 327 -15.90 27.82 5.69
N ASP A 328 -16.47 28.00 4.50
CA ASP A 328 -15.95 27.40 3.27
C ASP A 328 -14.98 28.41 2.63
N GLU A 329 -13.76 27.96 2.31
CA GLU A 329 -12.74 28.85 1.74
C GLU A 329 -12.55 28.63 0.25
N ALA A 330 -12.15 27.42 -0.15
CA ALA A 330 -11.83 27.12 -1.54
C ALA A 330 -12.11 25.65 -1.87
N ASN A 331 -12.40 25.38 -3.15
CA ASN A 331 -12.67 24.05 -3.65
C ASN A 331 -11.57 23.65 -4.65
N MET A 332 -10.78 22.61 -4.33
CA MET A 332 -9.65 22.21 -5.17
C MET A 332 -10.11 21.71 -6.55
N MET A 333 -11.32 21.17 -6.67
CA MET A 333 -11.88 20.77 -7.96
C MET A 333 -12.12 21.98 -8.87
N ASP A 334 -12.63 23.07 -8.31
CA ASP A 334 -12.94 24.29 -9.05
C ASP A 334 -11.64 25.00 -9.47
N LEU A 335 -10.69 25.17 -8.54
CA LEU A 335 -9.37 25.74 -8.81
C LEU A 335 -8.66 24.98 -9.94
N MET A 336 -8.64 23.65 -9.86
CA MET A 336 -8.00 22.81 -10.88
C MET A 336 -8.74 22.85 -12.21
N SER A 337 -10.08 22.86 -12.20
CA SER A 337 -10.87 22.91 -13.44
C SER A 337 -10.65 24.22 -14.20
N GLN A 338 -10.56 25.33 -13.45
CA GLN A 338 -10.26 26.65 -14.00
C GLN A 338 -8.84 26.70 -14.58
N GLU A 339 -7.85 26.26 -13.81
CA GLU A 339 -6.44 26.31 -14.21
C GLU A 339 -6.13 25.42 -15.42
N LEU A 340 -6.73 24.22 -15.47
CA LEU A 340 -6.51 23.27 -16.54
C LEU A 340 -7.46 23.45 -17.73
N ASP A 341 -8.48 24.30 -17.61
CA ASP A 341 -9.57 24.46 -18.60
C ASP A 341 -10.14 23.09 -19.01
N VAL A 342 -10.48 22.27 -18.02
CA VAL A 342 -11.05 20.93 -18.23
C VAL A 342 -11.90 20.54 -17.04
N LYS A 343 -12.98 19.80 -17.28
CA LYS A 343 -13.83 19.30 -16.21
C LYS A 343 -13.06 18.31 -15.33
N VAL A 344 -12.87 18.66 -14.06
CA VAL A 344 -12.43 17.73 -13.01
C VAL A 344 -13.65 17.06 -12.40
N THR A 345 -13.52 15.78 -12.01
CA THR A 345 -14.66 14.96 -11.55
C THR A 345 -14.50 14.39 -10.15
N TYR A 346 -13.31 14.52 -9.59
CA TYR A 346 -12.95 14.07 -8.25
C TYR A 346 -11.61 14.67 -7.88
N THR A 347 -11.45 15.10 -6.64
CA THR A 347 -10.17 15.51 -6.08
C THR A 347 -9.98 14.92 -4.69
N LEU A 348 -8.72 14.67 -4.32
CA LEU A 348 -8.34 14.31 -2.96
C LEU A 348 -7.01 14.98 -2.63
N GLY A 349 -6.89 15.56 -1.44
CA GLY A 349 -5.68 16.28 -1.06
C GLY A 349 -5.45 16.30 0.43
N ALA A 350 -4.48 17.13 0.84
CA ALA A 350 -4.06 17.31 2.23
C ALA A 350 -3.86 15.96 2.94
N HIS A 351 -3.05 15.09 2.30
CA HIS A 351 -2.81 13.72 2.75
C HIS A 351 -2.21 13.63 4.16
N ASN A 352 -1.46 14.68 4.56
CA ASN A 352 -0.85 14.87 5.86
C ASN A 352 -1.42 16.13 6.52
N MET A 353 -0.67 17.24 6.52
CA MET A 353 -1.09 18.57 6.92
C MET A 353 -1.03 19.55 5.73
N MET A 354 -1.65 20.72 5.86
CA MET A 354 -1.39 21.84 4.96
C MET A 354 -0.06 22.47 5.39
N TYR A 355 0.97 22.34 4.56
CA TYR A 355 2.35 22.55 4.99
C TYR A 355 2.65 24.04 5.14
N PRO A 356 2.96 24.53 6.35
CA PRO A 356 3.19 25.95 6.58
C PRO A 356 4.62 26.33 6.13
N VAL A 357 4.72 27.47 5.44
CA VAL A 357 6.00 28.11 5.11
C VAL A 357 5.89 29.61 5.32
N THR A 358 7.00 30.24 5.68
CA THR A 358 7.09 31.71 5.74
C THR A 358 7.37 32.23 4.34
N ASP A 359 6.48 33.05 3.81
CA ASP A 359 6.66 33.72 2.53
C ASP A 359 7.84 34.70 2.62
N PRO A 360 8.89 34.55 1.81
CA PRO A 360 10.08 35.41 1.86
C PRO A 360 9.83 36.85 1.38
N GLU A 361 8.73 37.12 0.66
CA GLU A 361 8.40 38.47 0.18
C GLU A 361 7.55 39.26 1.18
N THR A 362 6.64 38.58 1.88
CA THR A 362 5.69 39.23 2.81
C THR A 362 6.02 39.01 4.28
N GLY A 363 6.78 37.96 4.62
CA GLY A 363 7.03 37.52 6.00
C GLY A 363 5.85 36.79 6.64
N GLU A 364 4.73 36.64 5.93
CA GLU A 364 3.53 35.99 6.43
C GLU A 364 3.60 34.46 6.30
N THR A 365 2.80 33.75 7.09
CA THR A 365 2.68 32.29 6.97
C THR A 365 1.68 31.93 5.87
N VAL A 366 2.14 31.19 4.87
CA VAL A 366 1.32 30.63 3.79
C VAL A 366 1.33 29.10 3.88
N HIS A 367 0.33 28.45 3.29
CA HIS A 367 0.18 27.00 3.38
C HIS A 367 0.18 26.34 2.00
N VAL A 368 1.03 25.33 1.83
CA VAL A 368 1.12 24.52 0.61
C VAL A 368 0.29 23.26 0.77
N ILE A 369 -0.61 23.02 -0.18
CA ILE A 369 -1.61 21.95 -0.10
C ILE A 369 -1.50 21.07 -1.35
N GLY A 370 -0.89 19.90 -1.21
CA GLY A 370 -0.84 18.92 -2.29
C GLY A 370 -2.18 18.21 -2.51
N PHE A 371 -2.58 18.04 -3.76
CA PHE A 371 -3.80 17.33 -4.12
C PHE A 371 -3.71 16.63 -5.48
N GLN A 372 -4.63 15.71 -5.73
CA GLN A 372 -4.79 15.00 -6.98
C GLN A 372 -6.18 15.25 -7.56
N GLY A 373 -6.33 15.08 -8.87
CA GLY A 373 -7.62 15.26 -9.53
C GLY A 373 -7.83 14.39 -10.77
N ASN A 374 -9.05 13.89 -10.93
CA ASN A 374 -9.48 13.08 -12.07
C ASN A 374 -10.07 13.96 -13.16
N LEU A 375 -9.45 13.95 -14.34
CA LEU A 375 -9.90 14.70 -15.51
C LEU A 375 -11.03 13.99 -16.26
N ASN A 376 -11.84 14.80 -16.96
CA ASN A 376 -12.81 14.37 -17.96
C ASN A 376 -12.59 15.19 -19.24
N GLY A 377 -11.87 14.62 -20.21
CA GLY A 377 -11.21 15.32 -21.32
C GLY A 377 -9.68 15.45 -21.12
N LYS A 378 -8.98 16.00 -22.13
CA LYS A 378 -7.52 16.22 -22.14
C LYS A 378 -6.71 14.97 -21.76
N GLU A 379 -6.93 13.85 -22.48
CA GLU A 379 -6.24 12.57 -22.26
C GLU A 379 -4.71 12.70 -22.22
N GLU A 380 -4.15 13.61 -23.02
CA GLU A 380 -2.72 13.91 -23.10
C GLU A 380 -2.11 14.47 -21.82
N LEU A 381 -2.95 14.99 -20.91
CA LEU A 381 -2.54 15.52 -19.60
C LEU A 381 -2.65 14.49 -18.46
N ARG A 382 -3.18 13.30 -18.74
CA ARG A 382 -3.42 12.27 -17.73
C ARG A 382 -2.21 11.35 -17.59
N TRP A 383 -2.08 10.76 -16.40
CA TRP A 383 -1.25 9.59 -16.21
C TRP A 383 -1.81 8.43 -17.07
N PRO A 384 -1.01 7.81 -17.97
CA PRO A 384 -1.51 6.76 -18.85
C PRO A 384 -2.22 5.63 -18.11
N GLY A 385 -3.38 5.20 -18.62
CA GLY A 385 -4.23 4.19 -17.98
C GLY A 385 -5.02 4.68 -16.76
N SER A 386 -4.89 5.97 -16.39
CA SER A 386 -5.59 6.60 -15.28
C SER A 386 -6.40 7.82 -15.72
N ARG A 387 -7.25 8.32 -14.82
CA ARG A 387 -7.91 9.63 -14.97
C ARG A 387 -7.15 10.76 -14.28
N LEU A 388 -6.17 10.41 -13.44
CA LEU A 388 -5.40 11.36 -12.67
C LEU A 388 -4.57 12.27 -13.57
N TYR A 389 -4.49 13.54 -13.20
CA TYR A 389 -3.57 14.49 -13.79
C TYR A 389 -2.11 14.13 -13.49
N ALA A 390 -1.22 14.32 -14.48
CA ALA A 390 0.17 13.90 -14.41
C ALA A 390 1.16 15.01 -13.96
N GLY A 391 0.68 16.21 -13.66
CA GLY A 391 1.52 17.40 -13.36
C GLY A 391 1.70 17.78 -11.90
N ALA A 392 1.37 16.90 -10.96
CA ALA A 392 1.55 17.11 -9.52
C ALA A 392 1.15 18.51 -9.02
N MET A 393 -0.13 18.85 -9.20
CA MET A 393 -0.67 20.15 -8.80
C MET A 393 -0.75 20.28 -7.28
N TYR A 394 -0.52 21.49 -6.78
CA TYR A 394 -0.73 21.88 -5.39
C TYR A 394 -1.29 23.30 -5.32
N ALA A 395 -2.00 23.60 -4.24
CA ALA A 395 -2.52 24.93 -3.97
C ALA A 395 -1.64 25.66 -2.96
N ILE A 396 -1.62 26.99 -3.04
CA ILE A 396 -1.02 27.88 -2.05
C ILE A 396 -2.15 28.71 -1.45
N ARG A 397 -2.34 28.60 -0.14
CA ARG A 397 -3.23 29.47 0.62
C ARG A 397 -2.43 30.61 1.22
N ALA A 398 -2.72 31.84 0.80
CA ALA A 398 -2.14 33.04 1.36
C ALA A 398 -2.72 33.37 2.75
N ALA A 399 -2.07 34.28 3.48
CA ALA A 399 -2.51 34.68 4.82
C ALA A 399 -3.89 35.37 4.82
N ASP A 400 -4.22 36.10 3.75
CA ASP A 400 -5.52 36.76 3.55
C ASP A 400 -6.65 35.79 3.16
N GLY A 401 -6.35 34.49 3.02
CA GLY A 401 -7.31 33.45 2.64
C GLY A 401 -7.51 33.30 1.13
N SER A 402 -6.76 34.03 0.29
CA SER A 402 -6.76 33.79 -1.15
C SER A 402 -5.99 32.52 -1.52
N TYR A 403 -6.31 31.96 -2.69
CA TYR A 403 -5.73 30.71 -3.18
C TYR A 403 -5.19 30.88 -4.59
N SER A 404 -4.03 30.27 -4.84
CA SER A 404 -3.47 30.03 -6.17
C SER A 404 -3.10 28.56 -6.33
N VAL A 405 -2.83 28.14 -7.56
CA VAL A 405 -2.38 26.78 -7.87
C VAL A 405 -1.07 26.82 -8.63
N CYS A 406 -0.23 25.83 -8.35
CA CYS A 406 1.08 25.65 -8.97
C CYS A 406 1.30 24.16 -9.25
N GLU A 407 2.32 23.85 -10.03
CA GLU A 407 2.65 22.49 -10.45
C GLU A 407 4.12 22.19 -10.15
N VAL A 408 4.40 21.00 -9.61
CA VAL A 408 5.78 20.53 -9.48
C VAL A 408 6.35 20.38 -10.88
N ASN A 409 7.54 20.93 -11.10
CA ASN A 409 8.21 20.89 -12.40
C ASN A 409 7.45 21.64 -13.51
N ASN A 410 6.78 22.75 -13.16
CA ASN A 410 6.00 23.61 -14.07
C ASN A 410 4.86 22.89 -14.79
N ARG A 411 4.12 23.61 -15.65
CA ARG A 411 2.97 23.09 -16.40
C ARG A 411 3.29 21.75 -17.08
N TYR A 412 2.50 20.72 -16.80
CA TYR A 412 2.64 19.43 -17.47
C TYR A 412 2.19 19.49 -18.93
N GLN A 413 2.98 18.83 -19.77
CA GLN A 413 2.70 18.60 -21.18
C GLN A 413 3.15 17.18 -21.53
N LYS A 414 2.52 16.59 -22.55
CA LYS A 414 2.87 15.24 -23.03
C LYS A 414 4.37 15.16 -23.34
N GLY A 415 5.04 14.18 -22.75
CA GLY A 415 6.48 13.95 -22.90
C GLY A 415 7.31 14.42 -21.70
N LYS A 416 6.75 15.24 -20.80
CA LYS A 416 7.37 15.51 -19.49
C LYS A 416 7.24 14.28 -18.58
N ASN A 417 8.10 14.25 -17.56
CA ASN A 417 8.01 13.23 -16.52
C ASN A 417 6.64 13.26 -15.84
N ILE A 418 6.07 12.08 -15.62
CA ILE A 418 4.80 11.92 -14.91
C ILE A 418 5.07 12.03 -13.41
N LEU A 419 4.47 13.06 -12.80
CA LEU A 419 4.51 13.32 -11.37
C LEU A 419 3.05 13.36 -10.88
N VAL A 420 2.52 12.23 -10.44
CA VAL A 420 1.14 12.18 -9.94
C VAL A 420 1.14 12.59 -8.47
N SER A 421 0.20 13.45 -8.05
CA SER A 421 -0.15 13.71 -6.64
C SER A 421 1.04 14.06 -5.71
N PRO A 422 1.32 15.34 -5.45
CA PRO A 422 2.26 15.73 -4.40
C PRO A 422 1.60 15.49 -3.04
N ARG A 423 2.30 14.81 -2.13
CA ARG A 423 1.75 14.34 -0.84
C ARG A 423 2.52 14.86 0.36
N ALA A 424 3.82 15.07 0.20
CA ALA A 424 4.72 15.46 1.27
C ALA A 424 5.54 16.69 0.84
N PHE A 425 5.75 17.60 1.78
CA PHE A 425 6.51 18.82 1.61
C PHE A 425 7.44 18.98 2.81
N CYS A 426 8.66 19.46 2.58
CA CYS A 426 9.59 19.76 3.66
C CYS A 426 10.58 20.84 3.22
N LEU A 427 10.73 21.88 4.03
CA LEU A 427 11.85 22.81 3.92
C LEU A 427 13.17 22.06 4.11
N SER A 428 14.14 22.43 3.30
CA SER A 428 15.46 21.84 3.33
C SER A 428 16.17 22.11 4.66
N PRO A 429 16.71 21.07 5.33
CA PRO A 429 17.52 21.24 6.52
C PRO A 429 18.96 21.70 6.23
N PHE A 430 19.31 21.95 4.96
CA PHE A 430 20.68 22.19 4.53
C PHE A 430 21.07 23.67 4.39
N GLY A 431 20.16 24.60 4.72
CA GLY A 431 20.41 26.04 4.63
C GLY A 431 20.52 26.57 3.19
N ASP A 432 19.84 25.93 2.24
CA ASP A 432 19.87 26.27 0.81
C ASP A 432 18.54 26.87 0.29
N ASP A 433 17.60 27.22 1.18
CA ASP A 433 16.27 27.77 0.87
C ASP A 433 15.44 26.94 -0.12
N MET A 434 15.70 25.63 -0.18
CA MET A 434 14.97 24.69 -1.02
C MET A 434 13.77 24.10 -0.29
N VAL A 435 12.74 23.70 -1.06
CA VAL A 435 11.65 22.85 -0.60
C VAL A 435 11.73 21.52 -1.36
N TYR A 436 11.61 20.42 -0.62
CA TYR A 436 11.47 19.08 -1.17
C TYR A 436 9.98 18.70 -1.23
N VAL A 437 9.56 18.19 -2.38
CA VAL A 437 8.19 17.75 -2.64
C VAL A 437 8.21 16.29 -3.06
N GLY A 438 7.53 15.44 -2.31
CA GLY A 438 7.43 14.00 -2.58
C GLY A 438 6.00 13.59 -2.90
N GLY A 439 5.83 12.57 -3.73
CA GLY A 439 4.49 12.17 -4.16
C GLY A 439 4.35 10.80 -4.79
N HIS A 440 3.32 10.71 -5.62
CA HIS A 440 2.65 9.55 -6.20
C HIS A 440 1.50 8.98 -5.34
N ASP A 441 0.38 8.72 -5.99
CA ASP A 441 -0.73 7.95 -5.44
C ASP A 441 -1.11 6.90 -6.49
N ALA A 442 -1.06 5.63 -6.10
CA ALA A 442 -1.25 4.56 -7.05
C ALA A 442 -2.66 4.53 -7.65
N SER A 443 -3.69 4.98 -6.92
CA SER A 443 -5.09 5.00 -7.39
C SER A 443 -5.54 3.68 -8.04
N ASN A 444 -5.18 2.56 -7.42
CA ASN A 444 -5.40 1.20 -7.92
C ASN A 444 -4.79 0.90 -9.30
N ARG A 445 -3.73 1.62 -9.71
CA ARG A 445 -2.97 1.37 -10.93
C ARG A 445 -1.59 0.83 -10.58
N ILE A 446 -1.03 0.03 -11.47
CA ILE A 446 0.34 -0.49 -11.36
C ILE A 446 1.29 0.69 -11.13
N SER A 447 2.06 0.61 -10.06
CA SER A 447 2.84 1.74 -9.55
C SER A 447 4.26 1.35 -9.14
N ASP A 448 4.82 0.35 -9.81
CA ASP A 448 6.19 -0.13 -9.62
C ASP A 448 7.17 1.04 -9.65
N ASN A 449 7.87 1.25 -8.52
CA ASN A 449 8.88 2.30 -8.32
C ASN A 449 8.45 3.71 -8.77
N MET A 450 7.17 4.03 -8.63
CA MET A 450 6.65 5.33 -9.06
C MET A 450 6.90 6.46 -8.06
N ALA A 451 7.44 6.18 -6.87
CA ALA A 451 7.79 7.21 -5.88
C ALA A 451 8.85 8.18 -6.41
N TRP A 452 8.66 9.46 -6.13
CA TRP A 452 9.55 10.54 -6.56
C TRP A 452 9.67 11.61 -5.48
N ILE A 453 10.82 12.30 -5.45
CA ILE A 453 11.03 13.55 -4.71
C ILE A 453 11.69 14.56 -5.65
N CYS A 454 11.04 15.71 -5.84
CA CYS A 454 11.59 16.86 -6.54
C CYS A 454 11.98 17.96 -5.54
N ARG A 455 12.85 18.87 -5.94
CA ARG A 455 13.15 20.07 -5.15
C ARG A 455 13.28 21.32 -6.02
N ALA A 456 12.94 22.46 -5.45
CA ALA A 456 13.10 23.80 -6.03
C ALA A 456 13.27 24.86 -4.94
N PRO A 457 13.76 26.07 -5.26
CA PRO A 457 13.78 27.18 -4.32
C PRO A 457 12.37 27.48 -3.77
N LEU A 458 12.27 27.90 -2.51
CA LEU A 458 10.98 28.22 -1.88
C LEU A 458 10.14 29.21 -2.73
N LYS A 459 10.77 30.27 -3.25
CA LYS A 459 10.10 31.25 -4.14
C LYS A 459 9.51 30.62 -5.40
N THR A 460 10.16 29.59 -5.94
CA THR A 460 9.62 28.84 -7.09
C THR A 460 8.42 28.01 -6.67
N VAL A 461 8.49 27.33 -5.52
CA VAL A 461 7.34 26.58 -4.99
C VAL A 461 6.16 27.50 -4.69
N LEU A 462 6.41 28.73 -4.26
CA LEU A 462 5.38 29.75 -4.02
C LEU A 462 4.88 30.47 -5.28
N GLY A 463 5.38 30.12 -6.48
CA GLY A 463 4.99 30.77 -7.74
C GLY A 463 5.50 32.20 -7.92
N GLN A 464 6.40 32.66 -7.05
CA GLN A 464 6.98 34.01 -7.05
C GLN A 464 8.18 34.13 -7.99
N GLN A 465 8.85 33.01 -8.29
CA GLN A 465 10.03 32.96 -9.14
C GLN A 465 9.89 31.87 -10.21
N ARG A 466 10.12 32.25 -11.48
CA ARG A 466 10.19 31.29 -12.58
C ARG A 466 11.38 30.35 -12.42
N SER A 467 11.17 29.08 -12.75
CA SER A 467 12.20 28.06 -12.85
C SER A 467 12.06 27.29 -14.16
N ASP A 468 13.18 26.82 -14.69
CA ASP A 468 13.20 25.89 -15.82
C ASP A 468 12.71 24.50 -15.40
N ASP A 469 12.29 23.72 -16.40
CA ASP A 469 11.93 22.31 -16.22
C ASP A 469 13.17 21.49 -15.78
N MET A 470 12.92 20.45 -14.99
CA MET A 470 13.96 19.53 -14.57
C MET A 470 14.54 18.80 -15.79
N PRO A 471 15.87 18.80 -15.97
CA PRO A 471 16.51 18.16 -17.12
C PRO A 471 16.54 16.63 -17.01
N GLN A 472 16.35 16.07 -15.81
CA GLN A 472 16.42 14.62 -15.59
C GLN A 472 15.17 13.91 -16.09
N THR A 473 15.36 12.81 -16.83
CA THR A 473 14.29 11.85 -17.14
C THR A 473 14.22 10.81 -16.03
N ARG A 474 12.99 10.42 -15.65
CA ARG A 474 12.78 9.32 -14.70
C ARG A 474 13.28 7.98 -15.25
N ARG A 475 13.72 7.11 -14.34
CA ARG A 475 14.14 5.74 -14.61
C ARG A 475 13.00 4.95 -15.24
N SER A 476 13.37 4.07 -16.16
CA SER A 476 12.44 3.07 -16.70
C SER A 476 12.37 1.90 -15.74
N GLU A 477 11.15 1.45 -15.44
CA GLU A 477 10.93 0.30 -14.58
C GLU A 477 11.52 -0.97 -15.20
N THR A 478 12.19 -1.78 -14.39
CA THR A 478 12.77 -3.06 -14.80
C THR A 478 12.14 -4.20 -14.01
N VAL A 479 11.11 -4.80 -14.58
CA VAL A 479 10.47 -5.99 -14.01
C VAL A 479 11.44 -7.17 -14.06
N ASN A 480 11.54 -7.92 -12.96
CA ASN A 480 12.37 -9.12 -12.88
C ASN A 480 12.08 -10.11 -14.04
N ALA A 481 13.13 -10.56 -14.73
CA ALA A 481 13.02 -11.45 -15.89
C ALA A 481 12.23 -12.74 -15.60
N ARG A 482 12.32 -13.29 -14.39
CA ARG A 482 11.54 -14.45 -13.96
C ARG A 482 10.03 -14.18 -14.03
N LEU A 483 9.60 -12.96 -13.67
CA LEU A 483 8.18 -12.56 -13.70
C LEU A 483 7.67 -12.28 -15.12
N GLN A 484 8.59 -12.02 -16.06
CA GLN A 484 8.29 -11.85 -17.47
C GLN A 484 8.26 -13.17 -18.25
N ALA A 485 8.86 -14.23 -17.70
CA ALA A 485 8.82 -15.56 -18.30
C ALA A 485 7.40 -16.14 -18.31
N GLY A 486 7.09 -16.92 -19.34
CA GLY A 486 5.84 -17.65 -19.44
C GLY A 486 5.72 -18.46 -20.73
N PRO A 487 4.52 -18.96 -21.07
CA PRO A 487 3.25 -18.69 -20.38
C PRO A 487 3.21 -19.24 -18.95
N ILE A 488 2.27 -18.76 -18.15
CA ILE A 488 1.94 -19.36 -16.84
C ILE A 488 0.46 -19.69 -16.76
N TYR A 489 0.11 -20.64 -15.91
CA TYR A 489 -1.26 -21.04 -15.65
C TYR A 489 -1.66 -20.66 -14.23
N GLU A 490 -2.88 -20.18 -14.03
CA GLU A 490 -3.41 -19.82 -12.72
C GLU A 490 -4.62 -20.70 -12.39
N LEU A 491 -4.46 -21.62 -11.44
CA LEU A 491 -5.55 -22.37 -10.86
C LEU A 491 -6.20 -21.52 -9.75
N ARG A 492 -7.49 -21.25 -9.88
CA ARG A 492 -8.27 -20.50 -8.87
C ARG A 492 -9.35 -21.36 -8.26
N ILE A 493 -9.46 -21.32 -6.93
CA ILE A 493 -10.43 -22.09 -6.16
C ILE A 493 -11.30 -21.12 -5.36
N TYR A 494 -12.58 -21.07 -5.69
CA TYR A 494 -13.57 -20.21 -5.06
C TYR A 494 -14.40 -21.05 -4.10
N GLN A 495 -14.61 -20.56 -2.88
CA GLN A 495 -15.55 -21.16 -1.93
C GLN A 495 -16.83 -20.33 -1.91
N ALA A 496 -17.92 -20.86 -2.45
CA ALA A 496 -19.22 -20.20 -2.45
C ALA A 496 -19.86 -20.24 -1.05
N ASN A 497 -20.60 -19.18 -0.72
CA ASN A 497 -21.50 -19.14 0.42
C ASN A 497 -22.65 -20.13 0.26
N GLU A 498 -23.31 -20.44 1.37
CA GLU A 498 -24.44 -21.37 1.38
C GLU A 498 -25.53 -20.89 0.42
N ARG A 499 -26.04 -21.78 -0.43
CA ARG A 499 -27.09 -21.50 -1.44
C ARG A 499 -26.71 -20.47 -2.52
N ARG A 500 -25.44 -20.05 -2.61
CA ARG A 500 -24.97 -19.05 -3.59
C ARG A 500 -24.22 -19.62 -4.79
N MET A 501 -24.08 -20.95 -4.87
CA MET A 501 -23.33 -21.60 -5.96
C MET A 501 -23.92 -21.30 -7.35
N GLN A 502 -25.25 -21.39 -7.48
CA GLN A 502 -25.90 -21.18 -8.78
C GLN A 502 -25.74 -19.74 -9.27
N ASP A 503 -25.85 -18.75 -8.36
CA ASP A 503 -25.59 -17.35 -8.68
C ASP A 503 -24.14 -17.12 -9.12
N LEU A 504 -23.19 -17.80 -8.47
CA LEU A 504 -21.77 -17.74 -8.85
C LEU A 504 -21.55 -18.28 -10.27
N VAL A 505 -22.10 -19.46 -10.57
CA VAL A 505 -22.04 -20.08 -11.91
C VAL A 505 -22.68 -19.14 -12.95
N THR A 506 -23.82 -18.54 -12.62
CA THR A 506 -24.54 -17.60 -13.49
C THR A 506 -23.70 -16.37 -13.79
N ARG A 507 -23.09 -15.76 -12.77
CA ARG A 507 -22.19 -14.61 -12.94
C ARG A 507 -21.00 -14.94 -13.84
N PHE A 508 -20.45 -16.14 -13.72
CA PHE A 508 -19.34 -16.57 -14.56
C PHE A 508 -19.75 -16.72 -16.02
N ARG A 509 -20.84 -17.44 -16.26
CA ARG A 509 -21.38 -17.67 -17.61
C ARG A 509 -21.78 -16.38 -18.33
N GLN A 510 -22.48 -15.49 -17.64
CA GLN A 510 -23.11 -14.32 -18.27
C GLN A 510 -22.20 -13.09 -18.33
N HIS A 511 -21.22 -12.98 -17.44
CA HIS A 511 -20.45 -11.74 -17.29
C HIS A 511 -18.94 -11.97 -17.19
N THR A 512 -18.50 -12.82 -16.26
CA THR A 512 -17.09 -12.90 -15.87
C THR A 512 -16.22 -13.41 -17.00
N ASP A 513 -16.66 -14.43 -17.73
CA ASP A 513 -15.89 -15.02 -18.84
C ASP A 513 -15.61 -14.02 -19.98
N GLY A 514 -16.63 -13.27 -20.40
CA GLY A 514 -16.49 -12.26 -21.44
C GLY A 514 -15.55 -11.12 -21.02
N LEU A 515 -15.69 -10.66 -19.77
CA LEU A 515 -14.83 -9.62 -19.22
C LEU A 515 -13.38 -10.11 -19.03
N PHE A 516 -13.17 -11.36 -18.63
CA PHE A 516 -11.84 -11.96 -18.56
C PHE A 516 -11.13 -11.90 -19.91
N LYS A 517 -11.79 -12.35 -20.98
CA LYS A 517 -11.24 -12.31 -22.34
C LYS A 517 -10.93 -10.88 -22.78
N HIS A 518 -11.78 -9.90 -22.46
CA HIS A 518 -11.54 -8.49 -22.77
C HIS A 518 -10.26 -7.94 -22.11
N HIS A 519 -9.92 -8.43 -20.91
CA HIS A 519 -8.74 -7.99 -20.14
C HIS A 519 -7.53 -8.91 -20.28
N GLY A 520 -7.50 -9.81 -21.27
CA GLY A 520 -6.37 -10.72 -21.49
C GLY A 520 -6.22 -11.80 -20.41
N LEU A 521 -7.22 -12.00 -19.55
CA LEU A 521 -7.32 -13.14 -18.64
C LEU A 521 -7.90 -14.30 -19.46
N GLN A 522 -7.06 -15.16 -20.04
CA GLN A 522 -7.54 -16.20 -20.96
C GLN A 522 -8.12 -17.39 -20.18
N PRO A 523 -9.45 -17.61 -20.16
CA PRO A 523 -10.03 -18.72 -19.42
C PRO A 523 -9.91 -20.02 -20.20
N MET A 524 -9.49 -21.08 -19.52
CA MET A 524 -9.27 -22.39 -20.14
C MET A 524 -10.42 -23.35 -19.87
N VAL A 525 -10.89 -23.41 -18.62
CA VAL A 525 -11.90 -24.37 -18.18
C VAL A 525 -12.44 -23.97 -16.81
N TYR A 526 -13.71 -24.29 -16.56
CA TYR A 526 -14.41 -24.10 -15.30
C TYR A 526 -15.00 -25.43 -14.81
N TRP A 527 -14.97 -25.64 -13.50
CA TRP A 527 -15.53 -26.81 -12.84
C TRP A 527 -16.34 -26.42 -11.61
N THR A 528 -17.34 -27.24 -11.30
CA THR A 528 -17.98 -27.30 -9.99
C THR A 528 -17.49 -28.54 -9.24
N ALA A 529 -17.24 -28.40 -7.94
CA ALA A 529 -16.84 -29.54 -7.13
C ALA A 529 -18.02 -30.46 -6.79
N SER A 530 -17.76 -31.76 -6.76
CA SER A 530 -18.72 -32.81 -6.42
C SER A 530 -18.08 -33.92 -5.58
N GLY A 531 -18.87 -34.93 -5.20
CA GLY A 531 -18.38 -36.14 -4.51
C GLY A 531 -17.86 -35.94 -3.08
N GLY A 532 -17.95 -34.72 -2.51
CA GLY A 532 -17.48 -34.41 -1.16
C GLY A 532 -18.59 -33.98 -0.19
N THR A 533 -18.19 -33.47 0.96
CA THR A 533 -19.09 -32.85 1.95
C THR A 533 -19.85 -31.66 1.36
N PRO A 534 -20.98 -31.23 1.94
CA PRO A 534 -21.72 -30.05 1.48
C PRO A 534 -20.86 -28.79 1.34
N ARG A 535 -19.83 -28.62 2.18
CA ARG A 535 -18.88 -27.52 2.08
C ARG A 535 -17.94 -27.67 0.89
N GLN A 536 -17.40 -28.87 0.65
CA GLN A 536 -16.50 -29.14 -0.47
C GLN A 536 -17.21 -28.98 -1.82
N ASN A 537 -18.47 -29.41 -1.93
CA ASN A 537 -19.27 -29.28 -3.15
C ASN A 537 -19.66 -27.83 -3.47
N ARG A 538 -19.40 -26.87 -2.56
CA ARG A 538 -19.55 -25.43 -2.80
C ARG A 538 -18.28 -24.79 -3.36
N ARG A 539 -17.41 -25.54 -4.04
CA ARG A 539 -16.22 -24.99 -4.69
C ARG A 539 -16.43 -24.83 -6.20
N PHE A 540 -16.06 -23.66 -6.70
CA PHE A 540 -15.98 -23.36 -8.13
C PHE A 540 -14.50 -23.18 -8.50
N ILE A 541 -14.00 -24.01 -9.41
CA ILE A 541 -12.57 -24.10 -9.75
C ILE A 541 -12.40 -23.72 -11.21
N TYR A 542 -11.35 -22.99 -11.55
CA TYR A 542 -11.05 -22.68 -12.94
C TYR A 542 -9.58 -22.40 -13.18
N VAL A 543 -9.18 -22.47 -14.44
CA VAL A 543 -7.80 -22.21 -14.88
C VAL A 543 -7.78 -21.04 -15.85
N LEU A 544 -6.88 -20.09 -15.61
CA LEU A 544 -6.53 -19.04 -16.56
C LEU A 544 -5.14 -19.30 -17.13
N LYS A 545 -4.91 -18.88 -18.37
CA LYS A 545 -3.59 -18.79 -19.00
C LYS A 545 -3.19 -17.33 -19.07
N HIS A 546 -1.94 -17.04 -18.71
CA HIS A 546 -1.36 -15.70 -18.77
C HIS A 546 -0.05 -15.73 -19.57
N PRO A 547 0.31 -14.64 -20.27
CA PRO A 547 1.62 -14.54 -20.94
C PRO A 547 2.79 -14.66 -19.97
N SER A 548 2.64 -14.16 -18.74
CA SER A 548 3.65 -14.19 -17.68
C SER A 548 3.04 -13.87 -16.31
N ARG A 549 3.82 -14.00 -15.23
CA ARG A 549 3.36 -13.67 -13.86
C ARG A 549 3.08 -12.19 -13.68
N TYR A 550 3.88 -11.34 -14.31
CA TYR A 550 3.67 -9.90 -14.32
C TYR A 550 2.46 -9.50 -15.18
N ALA A 551 2.27 -10.15 -16.33
CA ALA A 551 1.08 -9.93 -17.16
C ALA A 551 -0.21 -10.30 -16.41
N ALA A 552 -0.19 -11.39 -15.61
CA ALA A 552 -1.32 -11.75 -14.76
C ALA A 552 -1.67 -10.63 -13.75
N PHE A 553 -0.67 -10.07 -13.07
CA PHE A 553 -0.85 -8.93 -12.17
C PHE A 553 -1.46 -7.72 -12.90
N SER A 554 -0.95 -7.39 -14.08
CA SER A 554 -1.45 -6.29 -14.90
C SER A 554 -2.90 -6.50 -15.33
N ASN A 555 -3.21 -7.67 -15.88
CA ASN A 555 -4.54 -8.02 -16.37
C ASN A 555 -5.57 -8.05 -15.23
N TRP A 556 -5.24 -8.60 -14.06
CA TRP A 556 -6.10 -8.57 -12.88
C TRP A 556 -6.34 -7.15 -12.35
N THR A 557 -5.32 -6.30 -12.42
CA THR A 557 -5.44 -4.89 -12.05
C THR A 557 -6.38 -4.16 -13.01
N HIS A 558 -6.24 -4.37 -14.32
CA HIS A 558 -7.13 -3.77 -15.31
C HIS A 558 -8.57 -4.27 -15.18
N PHE A 559 -8.76 -5.58 -15.05
CA PHE A 559 -10.07 -6.22 -14.84
C PHE A 559 -10.78 -5.67 -13.60
N THR A 560 -10.08 -5.58 -12.46
CA THR A 560 -10.68 -5.06 -11.23
C THR A 560 -11.09 -3.60 -11.35
N ASN A 561 -10.39 -2.79 -12.16
CA ASN A 561 -10.72 -1.39 -12.38
C ASN A 561 -11.77 -1.16 -13.49
N ASP A 562 -12.29 -2.21 -14.10
CA ASP A 562 -13.29 -2.11 -15.15
C ASP A 562 -14.66 -1.69 -14.59
N ARG A 563 -15.27 -0.66 -15.19
CA ARG A 563 -16.58 -0.15 -14.73
C ARG A 563 -17.73 -1.15 -14.96
N GLN A 564 -17.68 -1.94 -16.02
CA GLN A 564 -18.66 -3.01 -16.25
C GLN A 564 -18.52 -4.09 -15.17
N TRP A 565 -17.29 -4.45 -14.80
CA TRP A 565 -17.07 -5.39 -13.70
C TRP A 565 -17.62 -4.87 -12.36
N GLN A 566 -17.37 -3.59 -12.04
CA GLN A 566 -17.91 -2.98 -10.82
C GLN A 566 -19.45 -3.01 -10.79
N ARG A 567 -20.13 -2.69 -11.91
CA ARG A 567 -21.60 -2.80 -12.02
C ARG A 567 -22.12 -4.23 -11.82
N VAL A 568 -21.37 -5.23 -12.30
CA VAL A 568 -21.71 -6.64 -12.07
C VAL A 568 -21.63 -6.97 -10.58
N LEU A 569 -20.61 -6.49 -9.86
CA LEU A 569 -20.49 -6.70 -8.42
C LEU A 569 -21.56 -5.96 -7.60
N GLU A 570 -22.02 -4.81 -8.08
CA GLU A 570 -23.11 -4.04 -7.44
C GLU A 570 -24.49 -4.68 -7.62
N THR A 571 -24.66 -5.58 -8.60
CA THR A 571 -25.93 -6.28 -8.85
C THR A 571 -26.31 -7.13 -7.63
N PRO A 572 -27.49 -6.94 -7.00
CA PRO A 572 -27.86 -7.62 -5.75
C PRO A 572 -27.72 -9.15 -5.78
N GLN A 573 -28.05 -9.78 -6.91
CA GLN A 573 -27.89 -11.22 -7.12
C GLN A 573 -26.44 -11.70 -6.92
N PHE A 574 -25.45 -10.86 -7.24
CA PHE A 574 -24.03 -11.23 -7.25
C PHE A 574 -23.23 -10.72 -6.04
N GLN A 575 -23.91 -10.10 -5.07
CA GLN A 575 -23.30 -9.67 -3.81
C GLN A 575 -23.15 -10.84 -2.84
N GLY A 576 -22.02 -10.91 -2.13
CA GLY A 576 -21.80 -11.91 -1.06
C GLY A 576 -21.76 -13.36 -1.55
N LEU A 577 -21.25 -13.60 -2.77
CA LEU A 577 -21.19 -14.96 -3.34
C LEU A 577 -20.17 -15.86 -2.66
N LEU A 578 -19.08 -15.31 -2.11
CA LEU A 578 -17.95 -16.08 -1.60
C LEU A 578 -17.85 -15.99 -0.07
N SER A 579 -17.46 -17.10 0.55
CA SER A 579 -17.23 -17.17 2.00
C SER A 579 -15.84 -16.67 2.42
N GLY A 580 -14.99 -16.30 1.46
CA GLY A 580 -13.61 -15.89 1.68
C GLY A 580 -12.92 -15.48 0.39
N ARG A 581 -11.66 -15.05 0.49
CA ARG A 581 -10.83 -14.73 -0.67
C ARG A 581 -10.55 -16.01 -1.47
N PRO A 582 -10.59 -15.94 -2.82
CA PRO A 582 -10.14 -17.04 -3.65
C PRO A 582 -8.69 -17.46 -3.34
N VAL A 583 -8.42 -18.76 -3.44
CA VAL A 583 -7.05 -19.29 -3.48
C VAL A 583 -6.59 -19.28 -4.94
N SER A 584 -5.36 -18.82 -5.18
CA SER A 584 -4.72 -18.82 -6.50
C SER A 584 -3.38 -19.56 -6.43
N TYR A 585 -3.15 -20.48 -7.37
CA TYR A 585 -1.84 -21.08 -7.62
C TYR A 585 -1.40 -20.72 -9.04
N PHE A 586 -0.36 -19.89 -9.15
CA PHE A 586 0.32 -19.68 -10.42
C PHE A 586 1.31 -20.81 -10.62
N ALA A 587 1.41 -21.34 -11.83
CA ALA A 587 2.24 -22.48 -12.15
C ALA A 587 2.93 -22.30 -13.51
N LEU A 588 4.10 -22.91 -13.62
CA LEU A 588 4.80 -23.04 -14.90
C LEU A 588 3.99 -23.94 -15.85
N PRO A 589 4.24 -23.86 -17.17
CA PRO A 589 3.66 -24.79 -18.11
C PRO A 589 3.93 -26.25 -17.69
N PRO A 590 3.01 -27.18 -18.00
CA PRO A 590 3.30 -28.60 -17.86
C PRO A 590 4.51 -28.97 -18.73
N ASP A 591 5.36 -29.87 -18.24
CA ASP A 591 6.53 -30.36 -19.00
C ASP A 591 6.11 -31.02 -20.32
N ASP A 592 4.94 -31.66 -20.32
CA ASP A 592 4.29 -32.25 -21.50
C ASP A 592 3.33 -31.23 -22.08
N ALA A 593 3.85 -30.27 -22.83
CA ALA A 593 3.04 -29.20 -23.39
C ALA A 593 1.85 -29.76 -24.19
N ARG A 594 0.63 -29.58 -23.67
CA ARG A 594 -0.61 -29.09 -24.34
C ARG A 594 -1.84 -29.37 -23.46
N LEU A 595 -1.99 -28.67 -22.33
CA LEU A 595 -3.23 -28.67 -21.55
C LEU A 595 -4.48 -28.44 -22.44
N GLU A 596 -4.34 -27.56 -23.43
CA GLU A 596 -5.36 -27.25 -24.42
C GLU A 596 -5.77 -28.48 -25.25
N GLU A 597 -4.78 -29.23 -25.77
CA GLU A 597 -5.03 -30.47 -26.49
C GLU A 597 -5.65 -31.54 -25.59
N VAL A 598 -5.14 -31.68 -24.37
CA VAL A 598 -5.62 -32.69 -23.43
C VAL A 598 -7.07 -32.42 -23.02
N LEU A 599 -7.41 -31.17 -22.67
CA LEU A 599 -8.77 -30.77 -22.38
C LEU A 599 -9.69 -31.00 -23.59
N SER A 600 -9.20 -30.80 -24.82
CA SER A 600 -9.96 -31.04 -26.06
C SER A 600 -10.23 -32.51 -26.35
N ARG A 601 -9.28 -33.40 -26.06
CA ARG A 601 -9.37 -34.84 -26.37
C ARG A 601 -10.20 -35.63 -25.36
N LYS A 602 -10.31 -35.16 -24.12
CA LYS A 602 -11.00 -35.83 -23.01
C LYS A 602 -12.29 -35.09 -22.64
N GLN A 603 -13.12 -34.80 -23.64
CA GLN A 603 -14.42 -34.16 -23.45
C GLN A 603 -15.40 -35.18 -22.85
N GLY A 604 -15.85 -34.93 -21.61
CA GLY A 604 -16.74 -35.83 -20.85
C GLY A 604 -16.00 -36.64 -19.76
N GLY A 605 -16.75 -37.29 -18.88
CA GLY A 605 -16.21 -37.95 -17.67
C GLY A 605 -16.04 -37.01 -16.48
N ILE A 606 -15.43 -37.50 -15.40
CA ILE A 606 -15.23 -36.73 -14.17
C ILE A 606 -13.73 -36.43 -13.99
N HIS A 607 -13.44 -35.20 -13.60
CA HIS A 607 -12.07 -34.76 -13.29
C HIS A 607 -11.79 -34.83 -11.79
N GLU A 608 -10.53 -34.99 -11.41
CA GLU A 608 -10.11 -34.93 -10.01
C GLU A 608 -8.92 -34.00 -9.85
N LEU A 609 -9.08 -32.93 -9.06
CA LEU A 609 -7.97 -32.08 -8.63
C LEU A 609 -7.30 -32.71 -7.42
N ARG A 610 -6.01 -33.00 -7.52
CA ARG A 610 -5.16 -33.39 -6.40
C ARG A 610 -4.03 -32.39 -6.19
N ILE A 611 -3.81 -32.00 -4.94
CA ILE A 611 -2.68 -31.17 -4.51
C ILE A 611 -1.88 -32.00 -3.52
N TYR A 612 -0.69 -32.41 -3.93
CA TYR A 612 0.26 -33.14 -3.10
C TYR A 612 1.20 -32.16 -2.40
N GLN A 613 1.66 -32.52 -1.21
CA GLN A 613 2.62 -31.73 -0.44
C GLN A 613 3.75 -32.63 0.07
N ALA A 614 4.99 -32.34 -0.35
CA ALA A 614 6.19 -33.03 0.11
C ALA A 614 6.50 -32.69 1.57
N ALA A 615 6.88 -33.69 2.36
CA ALA A 615 7.24 -33.52 3.77
C ALA A 615 8.53 -32.69 3.97
N ASN A 616 9.54 -32.86 3.10
CA ASN A 616 10.90 -32.31 3.28
C ASN A 616 11.32 -31.26 2.23
N ALA A 617 10.38 -30.46 1.70
CA ALA A 617 10.71 -29.37 0.75
C ALA A 617 11.40 -29.80 -0.56
N ASP A 618 10.95 -30.92 -1.14
CA ASP A 618 11.52 -31.43 -2.38
C ASP A 618 10.42 -31.71 -3.42
N ALA A 619 9.79 -30.63 -3.89
CA ALA A 619 8.80 -30.70 -4.97
C ALA A 619 9.39 -31.33 -6.25
N GLN A 620 10.71 -31.29 -6.46
CA GLN A 620 11.36 -31.95 -7.60
C GLN A 620 11.35 -33.47 -7.45
N LYS A 621 11.74 -34.01 -6.30
CA LYS A 621 11.60 -35.45 -6.04
C LYS A 621 10.14 -35.90 -6.07
N LEU A 622 9.22 -35.10 -5.52
CA LEU A 622 7.79 -35.40 -5.58
C LEU A 622 7.28 -35.45 -7.02
N LYS A 623 7.68 -34.48 -7.85
CA LYS A 623 7.38 -34.46 -9.29
C LYS A 623 7.98 -35.67 -10.01
N GLN A 624 9.22 -36.02 -9.71
CA GLN A 624 9.90 -37.17 -10.30
C GLN A 624 9.20 -38.48 -9.91
N PHE A 625 8.95 -38.70 -8.63
CA PHE A 625 8.23 -39.87 -8.13
C PHE A 625 6.83 -39.99 -8.74
N TYR A 626 6.11 -38.87 -8.82
CA TYR A 626 4.80 -38.85 -9.48
C TYR A 626 4.91 -39.33 -10.93
N ARG A 627 5.84 -38.77 -11.71
CA ARG A 627 6.01 -39.10 -13.13
C ARG A 627 6.47 -40.54 -13.36
N GLU A 628 7.47 -40.98 -12.62
CA GLU A 628 8.16 -42.25 -12.88
C GLU A 628 7.44 -43.44 -12.24
N THR A 629 6.63 -43.21 -11.20
CA THR A 629 5.99 -44.28 -10.43
C THR A 629 4.47 -44.17 -10.41
N MET A 630 3.92 -43.03 -9.97
CA MET A 630 2.47 -42.91 -9.77
C MET A 630 1.71 -42.87 -11.10
N GLN A 631 2.14 -42.02 -12.03
CA GLN A 631 1.44 -41.82 -13.30
C GLN A 631 1.30 -43.12 -14.12
N PRO A 632 2.34 -43.95 -14.31
CA PRO A 632 2.20 -45.24 -14.97
C PRO A 632 1.20 -46.17 -14.27
N ALA A 633 1.20 -46.21 -12.93
CA ALA A 633 0.26 -47.02 -12.17
C ALA A 633 -1.19 -46.52 -12.34
N LEU A 634 -1.41 -45.20 -12.36
CA LEU A 634 -2.72 -44.61 -12.64
C LEU A 634 -3.22 -45.00 -14.04
N GLU A 635 -2.36 -44.86 -15.05
CA GLU A 635 -2.70 -45.13 -16.45
C GLU A 635 -3.04 -46.61 -16.69
N GLN A 636 -2.32 -47.53 -16.05
CA GLN A 636 -2.61 -48.98 -16.10
C GLN A 636 -4.03 -49.31 -15.59
N HIS A 637 -4.55 -48.54 -14.64
CA HIS A 637 -5.87 -48.72 -14.03
C HIS A 637 -6.89 -47.67 -14.48
N GLN A 638 -6.74 -47.18 -15.72
CA GLN A 638 -7.71 -46.32 -16.41
C GLN A 638 -7.92 -44.94 -15.77
N ILE A 639 -6.98 -44.47 -14.94
CA ILE A 639 -6.95 -43.09 -14.44
C ILE A 639 -5.93 -42.32 -15.27
N SER A 640 -6.40 -41.36 -16.06
CA SER A 640 -5.50 -40.56 -16.92
C SER A 640 -5.02 -39.30 -16.18
N THR A 641 -3.72 -39.05 -16.13
CA THR A 641 -3.21 -37.72 -15.72
C THR A 641 -3.38 -36.75 -16.88
N LEU A 642 -4.17 -35.69 -16.70
CA LEU A 642 -4.34 -34.67 -17.73
C LEU A 642 -3.21 -33.65 -17.72
N THR A 643 -2.78 -33.24 -16.53
CA THR A 643 -1.70 -32.26 -16.36
C THR A 643 -1.12 -32.35 -14.96
N THR A 644 0.15 -31.99 -14.88
CA THR A 644 0.91 -31.86 -13.63
C THR A 644 1.61 -30.50 -13.65
N TRP A 645 1.47 -29.74 -12.56
CA TRP A 645 1.99 -28.40 -12.39
C TRP A 645 2.87 -28.30 -11.15
N THR A 646 3.97 -27.58 -11.30
CA THR A 646 4.74 -27.04 -10.18
C THR A 646 4.36 -25.57 -10.01
N PRO A 647 3.96 -25.13 -8.80
CA PRO A 647 3.69 -23.72 -8.57
C PRO A 647 4.91 -22.86 -8.90
N PHE A 648 4.64 -21.65 -9.37
CA PHE A 648 5.62 -20.65 -9.72
C PHE A 648 6.06 -19.84 -8.49
N ASP A 649 5.10 -19.45 -7.64
CA ASP A 649 5.35 -18.64 -6.44
C ASP A 649 5.88 -19.53 -5.30
N ARG A 650 6.83 -19.00 -4.51
CA ARG A 650 7.27 -19.60 -3.25
C ARG A 650 6.25 -19.30 -2.14
N PRO A 651 6.24 -20.06 -1.03
CA PRO A 651 6.96 -21.31 -0.83
C PRO A 651 6.33 -22.50 -1.58
N GLU A 652 5.13 -22.34 -2.16
CA GLU A 652 4.41 -23.43 -2.81
C GLU A 652 5.23 -24.17 -3.87
N SER A 653 6.08 -23.46 -4.62
CA SER A 653 6.99 -24.04 -5.62
C SER A 653 7.95 -25.08 -5.07
N GLU A 654 8.24 -25.06 -3.76
CA GLU A 654 9.23 -25.93 -3.10
C GLU A 654 8.60 -27.20 -2.51
N HIS A 655 7.28 -27.21 -2.27
CA HIS A 655 6.62 -28.30 -1.56
C HIS A 655 5.45 -28.91 -2.31
N LEU A 656 4.83 -28.22 -3.28
CA LEU A 656 3.57 -28.65 -3.86
C LEU A 656 3.72 -29.20 -5.28
N LEU A 657 2.90 -30.21 -5.56
CA LEU A 657 2.63 -30.71 -6.90
C LEU A 657 1.12 -30.70 -7.11
N ILE A 658 0.64 -30.07 -8.18
CA ILE A 658 -0.79 -29.97 -8.49
C ILE A 658 -1.08 -30.81 -9.72
N THR A 659 -2.08 -31.69 -9.65
CA THR A 659 -2.44 -32.58 -10.76
C THR A 659 -3.94 -32.55 -11.03
N ILE A 660 -4.32 -32.62 -12.30
CA ILE A 660 -5.70 -32.89 -12.72
C ILE A 660 -5.73 -34.28 -13.32
N LEU A 661 -6.58 -35.14 -12.78
CA LEU A 661 -6.83 -36.48 -13.29
C LEU A 661 -8.16 -36.50 -14.04
N HIS A 662 -8.31 -37.48 -14.92
CA HIS A 662 -9.53 -37.79 -15.64
C HIS A 662 -9.94 -39.24 -15.40
N HIS A 663 -11.23 -39.40 -15.11
CA HIS A 663 -11.93 -40.66 -14.94
C HIS A 663 -13.03 -40.74 -15.99
N GLN A 664 -13.30 -41.94 -16.47
CA GLN A 664 -14.34 -42.17 -17.48
C GLN A 664 -15.74 -41.76 -16.98
N ASP A 665 -16.08 -42.10 -15.73
CA ASP A 665 -17.35 -41.77 -15.08
C ASP A 665 -17.20 -41.78 -13.55
N ALA A 666 -18.24 -41.33 -12.84
CA ALA A 666 -18.27 -41.26 -11.38
C ALA A 666 -18.23 -42.64 -10.70
N GLU A 667 -18.83 -43.64 -11.34
CA GLU A 667 -19.10 -44.95 -10.74
C GLU A 667 -17.80 -45.77 -10.62
N THR A 668 -16.90 -45.59 -11.58
CA THR A 668 -15.62 -46.32 -11.67
C THR A 668 -14.50 -45.73 -10.81
N VAL A 669 -14.58 -44.46 -10.38
CA VAL A 669 -13.51 -43.76 -9.61
C VAL A 669 -13.02 -44.58 -8.42
N THR A 670 -13.96 -45.07 -7.58
CA THR A 670 -13.60 -45.82 -6.37
C THR A 670 -12.98 -47.17 -6.71
N ALA A 671 -13.47 -47.84 -7.76
CA ALA A 671 -12.94 -49.12 -8.21
C ALA A 671 -11.52 -48.97 -8.79
N ASN A 672 -11.30 -47.96 -9.62
CA ASN A 672 -9.99 -47.69 -10.24
C ASN A 672 -8.93 -47.35 -9.18
N TRP A 673 -9.26 -46.48 -8.22
CA TRP A 673 -8.33 -46.19 -7.11
C TRP A 673 -8.05 -47.41 -6.23
N ARG A 674 -9.04 -48.27 -5.98
CA ARG A 674 -8.81 -49.54 -5.28
C ARG A 674 -7.89 -50.46 -6.08
N ALA A 675 -8.03 -50.51 -7.40
CA ALA A 675 -7.17 -51.31 -8.26
C ALA A 675 -5.72 -50.81 -8.24
N VAL A 676 -5.49 -49.50 -8.32
CA VAL A 676 -4.16 -48.88 -8.17
C VAL A 676 -3.54 -49.26 -6.81
N ASN A 677 -4.28 -49.08 -5.72
CA ASN A 677 -3.77 -49.36 -4.38
C ASN A 677 -3.46 -50.85 -4.13
N ASN A 678 -4.10 -51.75 -4.89
CA ASN A 678 -3.87 -53.19 -4.82
C ASN A 678 -2.86 -53.71 -5.86
N ASP A 679 -2.33 -52.84 -6.73
CA ASP A 679 -1.37 -53.25 -7.75
C ASP A 679 -0.02 -53.62 -7.10
N PRO A 680 0.50 -54.85 -7.30
CA PRO A 680 1.77 -55.28 -6.71
C PRO A 680 2.98 -54.43 -7.13
N THR A 681 2.97 -53.88 -8.36
CA THR A 681 4.01 -52.99 -8.89
C THR A 681 3.97 -51.65 -8.17
N TRP A 682 2.78 -51.08 -7.97
CA TRP A 682 2.59 -49.87 -7.15
C TRP A 682 3.03 -50.10 -5.71
N GLN A 683 2.59 -51.19 -5.08
CA GLN A 683 2.95 -51.54 -3.70
C GLN A 683 4.45 -51.78 -3.53
N SER A 684 5.12 -52.36 -4.54
CA SER A 684 6.57 -52.58 -4.52
C SER A 684 7.34 -51.28 -4.73
N ALA A 685 6.98 -50.48 -5.74
CA ALA A 685 7.66 -49.22 -6.06
C ALA A 685 7.47 -48.14 -4.98
N SER A 686 6.42 -48.26 -4.17
CA SER A 686 6.14 -47.35 -3.06
C SER A 686 6.78 -47.78 -1.72
N LYS A 687 7.19 -49.04 -1.56
CA LYS A 687 7.36 -49.68 -0.25
C LYS A 687 8.43 -49.07 0.68
N ASP A 688 9.34 -48.25 0.16
CA ASP A 688 10.40 -47.58 0.94
C ASP A 688 10.58 -46.11 0.55
N ASN A 689 9.58 -45.49 -0.12
CA ASN A 689 9.70 -44.12 -0.59
C ASN A 689 9.17 -43.12 0.46
N GLU A 690 10.02 -42.18 0.90
CA GLU A 690 9.66 -41.13 1.87
C GLU A 690 8.49 -40.22 1.40
N LEU A 691 8.21 -40.19 0.11
CA LEU A 691 7.14 -39.39 -0.51
C LEU A 691 5.81 -40.15 -0.65
N LEU A 692 5.76 -41.43 -0.29
CA LEU A 692 4.55 -42.25 -0.47
C LEU A 692 3.36 -41.64 0.27
N GLU A 693 3.54 -41.27 1.54
CA GLU A 693 2.50 -40.66 2.38
C GLU A 693 1.96 -39.37 1.74
N SER A 694 2.83 -38.53 1.19
CA SER A 694 2.45 -37.29 0.49
C SER A 694 1.52 -37.55 -0.71
N VAL A 695 1.67 -38.71 -1.36
CA VAL A 695 0.91 -39.09 -2.55
C VAL A 695 -0.39 -39.83 -2.21
N LEU A 696 -0.35 -40.74 -1.23
CA LEU A 696 -1.54 -41.45 -0.74
C LEU A 696 -2.52 -40.50 -0.05
N HIS A 697 -2.00 -39.52 0.69
CA HIS A 697 -2.77 -38.55 1.46
C HIS A 697 -2.52 -37.14 0.94
N PRO A 698 -3.05 -36.79 -0.25
CA PRO A 698 -2.89 -35.45 -0.79
C PRO A 698 -3.50 -34.43 0.17
N ARG A 699 -2.87 -33.26 0.26
CA ARG A 699 -3.39 -32.10 0.99
C ARG A 699 -4.81 -31.75 0.55
N GLN A 700 -5.12 -31.96 -0.73
CA GLN A 700 -6.45 -31.79 -1.28
C GLN A 700 -6.72 -32.85 -2.36
N SER A 701 -7.90 -33.48 -2.30
CA SER A 701 -8.53 -34.17 -3.42
C SER A 701 -9.96 -33.61 -3.58
N THR A 702 -10.39 -33.36 -4.81
CA THR A 702 -11.71 -32.81 -5.12
C THR A 702 -12.17 -33.33 -6.48
N MET A 703 -13.33 -33.99 -6.53
CA MET A 703 -13.96 -34.36 -7.80
C MET A 703 -14.56 -33.12 -8.45
N LEU A 704 -14.50 -33.05 -9.76
CA LEU A 704 -14.77 -31.87 -10.56
C LEU A 704 -15.65 -32.23 -11.75
N ASP A 705 -16.82 -31.58 -11.82
CA ASP A 705 -17.70 -31.63 -12.97
C ASP A 705 -17.44 -30.42 -13.86
N THR A 706 -17.12 -30.65 -15.13
CA THR A 706 -16.87 -29.59 -16.10
C THR A 706 -18.17 -28.85 -16.38
N THR A 707 -18.15 -27.52 -16.35
CA THR A 707 -19.34 -26.74 -16.70
C THR A 707 -19.60 -26.79 -18.21
N ASP A 708 -20.86 -26.76 -18.59
CA ASP A 708 -21.38 -26.70 -19.96
C ASP A 708 -20.98 -25.44 -20.75
N PHE A 709 -20.41 -24.42 -20.10
CA PHE A 709 -19.89 -23.20 -20.75
C PHE A 709 -18.37 -23.09 -20.69
N SER A 710 -17.67 -24.17 -20.33
CA SER A 710 -16.22 -24.21 -20.38
C SER A 710 -15.72 -24.14 -21.83
N HIS A 711 -14.78 -23.23 -22.08
CA HIS A 711 -14.15 -23.03 -23.39
C HIS A 711 -13.03 -24.04 -23.58
N ILE A 712 -13.39 -25.28 -23.86
CA ILE A 712 -12.40 -26.26 -24.31
C ILE A 712 -12.00 -25.86 -25.74
N PRO A 713 -10.73 -25.47 -25.99
CA PRO A 713 -10.34 -25.05 -27.34
C PRO A 713 -10.59 -26.21 -28.31
N SER A 714 -11.38 -25.98 -29.36
CA SER A 714 -11.42 -26.93 -30.47
C SER A 714 -10.05 -26.90 -31.15
N LEU A 715 -9.42 -28.06 -31.30
CA LEU A 715 -8.25 -28.18 -32.17
C LEU A 715 -8.71 -27.75 -33.57
N ASN A 716 -8.23 -26.61 -34.05
CA ASN A 716 -8.39 -26.23 -35.45
C ASN A 716 -7.51 -27.19 -36.26
N PRO A 717 -8.07 -28.09 -37.10
CA PRO A 717 -7.27 -29.10 -37.81
C PRO A 717 -6.33 -28.51 -38.88
N ASN A 718 -6.35 -27.19 -39.10
CA ASN A 718 -5.64 -26.49 -40.18
C ASN A 718 -4.64 -25.42 -39.70
N ARG A 719 -3.89 -25.65 -38.60
CA ARG A 719 -2.63 -24.92 -38.39
C ARG A 719 -1.45 -25.87 -38.63
N PRO A 720 -0.47 -25.47 -39.48
CA PRO A 720 0.59 -26.33 -39.98
C PRO A 720 1.53 -26.85 -38.88
#